data_AF-A0A673XDF3-F1
#
_entry.id   AF-A0A673XDF3-F1
#
_cell.length_a   1.000
_cell.length_b   1.000
_cell.length_c   1.000
_cell.angle_alpha   90.00
_cell.angle_beta   90.00
_cell.angle_gamma   90.00
#
_symmetry.space_group_name_H-M   'P 1'
#
loop_
_entity.id
_entity.type
_entity.pdbx_description
1 polymer ?
#
loop_
_entity_poly.entity_id
_entity_poly.type
_entity_poly.pdbx_seq_one_letter_code
_entity_poly.pdbx_strand_id
1 'polypeptide(L)'
;MGMGRKARGYRVERDVLDEQRLEELAQRMDYSDTHPSLTKQLKESFRCTVPRLKRCVVGCLPVLYWLPRYSIWDYGMPDLISGISVGIMHLPQGMAYALLASLPPVFGLYTSLYPALVYFFFGTSRHISIGTFAVLSIMVGSVTERLAPDRNFLVMLNGTNLTEVNITARDSYRVQVAAATTVLGGLIQVVLGLVKFGFVGTYLSEPLVRAYTTAAAAHAVVAVIAQLFGLSTTRFSGPLSLVYTLVEVCSKLPQTHLPTLVVSGVSMVFLIAAKEINSAISAKLPVPIPVELITIVAATVISSYTHLNDNYTISVVGEIPSGLAAPRLPDASLFEEVMGDAFALAIVGYAISISLGKTFALKHGYKVDSNQELVALGLSNAVGGFFQCYAVCSSMSRSLIQESTGGKTQMAGMASAVIVLVTVLKLGPLFQELPKAVLAAIVFVNLKGMFKQYYDIITLWRSSKVDLVVWLVTWVSTLLFNLDMGLGASITFAVLTVIFRTQLPKYSVLGHVPGTELYLDMETHREVREVPGITIFHSSATVYFANADLYLEALKGKSGLDISKMIIYKRRQEAKQRRRDKRAERRAKREAKRQKHALRAAEQKTEVFSVEEAAGQWKEPGGGDGDREESLGDDQRGWCGRENGTVFVMPTTPRTPDDQCSWEYLKGSKDPDCATLGAVSELQDGDTTTLGSSSEDTLSRELDKVSMGSLGKWTWDIHSIILDLSTANFIDTVAIKTMRNIFHDFGEIDVTVYMAGCQMSVVEQLELGGFFSESITKGRLFATVHDAVLHCLGHQGTSTPSYEYSLEMQCSTKL
;
A
#
# COMPACT_ATOMS: atom_id res chain seq x y z
N MET A 1 10.12 -32.23 45.84
CA MET A 1 8.80 -32.60 45.28
C MET A 1 8.61 -31.84 43.97
N GLY A 2 8.95 -32.46 42.83
CA GLY A 2 8.74 -31.86 41.51
C GLY A 2 7.35 -32.24 40.99
N MET A 3 6.44 -31.27 40.92
CA MET A 3 5.16 -31.44 40.23
C MET A 3 5.44 -31.49 38.72
N GLY A 4 5.59 -32.70 38.18
CA GLY A 4 5.53 -32.93 36.74
C GLY A 4 4.16 -32.49 36.24
N ARG A 5 4.11 -31.40 35.47
CA ARG A 5 2.91 -31.04 34.69
C ARG A 5 2.64 -32.19 33.73
N LYS A 6 1.66 -33.06 34.04
CA LYS A 6 1.11 -34.02 33.08
C LYS A 6 0.65 -33.22 31.86
N ALA A 7 1.31 -33.40 30.72
CA ALA A 7 0.85 -32.85 29.45
C ALA A 7 -0.59 -33.35 29.22
N ARG A 8 -1.55 -32.42 29.10
CA ARG A 8 -2.92 -32.77 28.74
C ARG A 8 -2.90 -33.22 27.27
N GLY A 9 -3.34 -34.43 26.99
CA GLY A 9 -3.48 -34.92 25.62
C GLY A 9 -4.53 -34.13 24.83
N TYR A 10 -4.31 -33.96 23.52
CA TYR A 10 -5.25 -33.35 22.59
C TYR A 10 -6.03 -34.48 21.90
N ARG A 11 -7.35 -34.58 22.15
CA ARG A 11 -8.24 -35.56 21.52
C ARG A 11 -9.50 -34.85 21.04
N VAL A 12 -9.77 -34.97 19.73
CA VAL A 12 -10.97 -34.47 19.07
C VAL A 12 -11.56 -35.62 18.26
N GLU A 13 -12.86 -35.85 18.38
CA GLU A 13 -13.58 -36.90 17.66
C GLU A 13 -14.88 -36.29 17.15
N ARG A 14 -15.00 -36.14 15.83
CA ARG A 14 -16.12 -35.50 15.14
C ARG A 14 -16.19 -35.97 13.70
N ASP A 15 -17.32 -35.73 13.06
CA ASP A 15 -17.48 -35.96 11.63
C ASP A 15 -16.68 -34.96 10.79
N VAL A 16 -16.28 -35.39 9.60
CA VAL A 16 -15.70 -34.54 8.56
C VAL A 16 -16.82 -33.71 7.94
N LEU A 17 -16.68 -32.39 7.96
CA LEU A 17 -17.67 -31.44 7.47
C LEU A 17 -17.08 -30.62 6.33
N ASP A 18 -17.80 -30.56 5.21
CA ASP A 18 -17.59 -29.57 4.16
C ASP A 18 -18.36 -28.28 4.48
N GLU A 19 -18.09 -27.20 3.75
CA GLU A 19 -18.75 -25.91 3.97
C GLU A 19 -20.26 -26.00 3.78
N GLN A 20 -20.72 -26.83 2.84
CA GLN A 20 -22.14 -27.01 2.57
C GLN A 20 -22.88 -27.57 3.79
N ARG A 21 -22.35 -28.64 4.38
CA ARG A 21 -22.93 -29.26 5.57
C ARG A 21 -22.74 -28.41 6.82
N LEU A 22 -21.66 -27.62 6.87
CA LEU A 22 -21.44 -26.67 7.95
C LEU A 22 -22.50 -25.55 7.94
N GLU A 23 -22.85 -25.02 6.78
CA GLU A 23 -23.91 -24.01 6.63
C GLU A 23 -25.29 -24.55 7.03
N GLU A 24 -25.59 -25.82 6.69
CA GLU A 24 -26.81 -26.49 7.12
C GLU A 24 -26.90 -26.67 8.64
N LEU A 25 -25.78 -27.00 9.29
CA LEU A 25 -25.70 -27.22 10.74
C LEU A 25 -25.70 -25.91 11.54
N ALA A 26 -25.04 -24.86 11.04
CA ALA A 26 -24.80 -23.63 11.79
C ALA A 26 -25.74 -22.47 11.40
N GLN A 27 -26.55 -22.61 10.35
CA GLN A 27 -27.48 -21.59 9.83
C GLN A 27 -26.81 -20.22 9.66
N ARG A 28 -26.05 -20.07 8.59
CA ARG A 28 -25.33 -18.83 8.26
C ARG A 28 -26.29 -17.64 8.10
N MET A 29 -25.95 -16.50 8.70
CA MET A 29 -26.68 -15.25 8.47
C MET A 29 -26.42 -14.76 7.03
N ASP A 30 -27.48 -14.29 6.36
CA ASP A 30 -27.36 -13.76 5.01
C ASP A 30 -26.51 -12.49 4.96
N TYR A 31 -25.78 -12.31 3.86
CA TYR A 31 -24.91 -11.14 3.62
C TYR A 31 -25.65 -9.80 3.77
N SER A 32 -26.93 -9.76 3.40
CA SER A 32 -27.79 -8.57 3.55
C SER A 32 -28.06 -8.16 5.00
N ASP A 33 -27.89 -9.08 5.96
CA ASP A 33 -28.13 -8.84 7.37
C ASP A 33 -26.85 -8.36 8.08
N THR A 34 -25.67 -8.80 7.62
CA THR A 34 -24.37 -8.36 8.15
C THR A 34 -23.87 -7.05 7.51
N HIS A 35 -24.21 -6.78 6.25
CA HIS A 35 -23.80 -5.56 5.53
C HIS A 35 -25.00 -4.72 5.07
N PRO A 36 -25.45 -3.72 5.87
CA PRO A 36 -26.54 -2.84 5.46
C PRO A 36 -26.17 -2.06 4.20
N SER A 37 -27.14 -1.91 3.29
CA SER A 37 -26.94 -1.20 2.01
C SER A 37 -26.34 0.20 2.21
N LEU A 38 -25.52 0.67 1.27
CA LEU A 38 -24.92 2.03 1.29
C LEU A 38 -25.97 3.13 1.54
N THR A 39 -27.17 2.96 1.00
CA THR A 39 -28.33 3.84 1.23
C THR A 39 -28.84 3.80 2.67
N LYS A 40 -28.89 2.62 3.32
CA LYS A 40 -29.22 2.50 4.74
C LYS A 40 -28.09 3.06 5.60
N GLN A 41 -26.82 2.80 5.28
CA GLN A 41 -25.67 3.38 5.99
C GLN A 41 -25.64 4.91 5.91
N LEU A 42 -25.91 5.49 4.74
CA LEU A 42 -26.03 6.94 4.57
C LEU A 42 -27.22 7.48 5.38
N LYS A 43 -28.40 6.87 5.24
CA LYS A 43 -29.60 7.28 5.99
C LYS A 43 -29.42 7.19 7.51
N GLU A 44 -28.68 6.19 7.97
CA GLU A 44 -28.28 6.07 9.37
C GLU A 44 -27.20 7.07 9.77
N SER A 45 -26.24 7.38 8.88
CA SER A 45 -25.23 8.41 9.11
C SER A 45 -25.86 9.80 9.29
N PHE A 46 -26.94 10.09 8.57
CA PHE A 46 -27.72 11.33 8.70
C PHE A 46 -28.70 11.34 9.90
N ARG A 47 -28.91 10.22 10.59
CA ARG A 47 -29.68 10.19 11.85
C ARG A 47 -28.79 10.61 13.02
N CYS A 48 -28.82 11.90 13.32
CA CYS A 48 -28.21 12.48 14.52
C CYS A 48 -29.02 12.09 15.77
N THR A 49 -28.68 10.96 16.39
CA THR A 49 -29.11 10.68 17.76
C THR A 49 -28.25 11.44 18.76
N VAL A 50 -28.84 11.88 19.88
CA VAL A 50 -28.12 12.62 20.95
C VAL A 50 -26.80 11.94 21.38
N PRO A 51 -26.72 10.60 21.54
CA PRO A 51 -25.46 9.93 21.87
C PRO A 51 -24.39 10.02 20.78
N ARG A 52 -24.80 10.03 19.49
CA ARG A 52 -23.87 10.20 18.36
C ARG A 52 -23.35 11.63 18.27
N LEU A 53 -24.20 12.62 18.48
CA LEU A 53 -23.79 14.02 18.57
C LEU A 53 -22.79 14.21 19.73
N LYS A 54 -23.08 13.66 20.91
CA LYS A 54 -22.16 13.70 22.05
C LYS A 54 -20.81 13.06 21.71
N ARG A 55 -20.79 11.88 21.06
CA ARG A 55 -19.54 11.24 20.62
C ARG A 55 -18.79 12.07 19.57
N CYS A 56 -19.50 12.70 18.63
CA CYS A 56 -18.92 13.54 17.60
C CYS A 56 -18.27 14.80 18.21
N VAL A 57 -18.97 15.49 19.12
CA VAL A 57 -18.45 16.66 19.84
C VAL A 57 -17.22 16.30 20.67
N VAL A 58 -17.27 15.19 21.42
CA VAL A 58 -16.13 14.72 22.23
C VAL A 58 -14.96 14.25 21.35
N GLY A 59 -15.23 13.71 20.17
CA GLY A 59 -14.20 13.34 19.19
C GLY A 59 -13.53 14.57 18.56
N CYS A 60 -14.33 15.59 18.22
CA CYS A 60 -13.84 16.84 17.61
C CYS A 60 -13.12 17.75 18.62
N LEU A 61 -13.52 17.72 19.90
CA LEU A 61 -12.89 18.46 21.01
C LEU A 61 -12.41 17.49 22.10
N PRO A 62 -11.24 16.85 21.91
CA PRO A 62 -10.67 15.91 22.89
C PRO A 62 -10.49 16.51 24.30
N VAL A 63 -10.30 17.83 24.40
CA VAL A 63 -10.24 18.56 25.69
C VAL A 63 -11.42 18.27 26.61
N LEU A 64 -12.63 18.10 26.06
CA LEU A 64 -13.83 17.82 26.84
C LEU A 64 -13.80 16.40 27.47
N TYR A 65 -12.98 15.51 26.94
CA TYR A 65 -12.81 14.15 27.48
C TYR A 65 -11.77 14.10 28.61
N TRP A 66 -10.61 14.73 28.41
CA TRP A 66 -9.48 14.56 29.32
C TRP A 66 -9.44 15.63 30.42
N LEU A 67 -9.88 16.87 30.15
CA LEU A 67 -9.81 17.97 31.13
C LEU A 67 -10.65 17.69 32.40
N PRO A 68 -11.87 17.13 32.33
CA PRO A 68 -12.63 16.76 33.53
C PRO A 68 -12.00 15.62 34.34
N ARG A 69 -11.09 14.84 33.73
CA ARG A 69 -10.36 13.73 34.38
C ARG A 69 -8.97 14.15 34.86
N TYR A 70 -8.66 15.44 34.79
CA TYR A 70 -7.36 15.97 35.16
C TYR A 70 -7.22 16.05 36.68
N SER A 71 -6.25 15.32 37.23
CA SER A 71 -5.89 15.45 38.65
C SER A 71 -4.89 16.60 38.82
N ILE A 72 -5.34 17.69 39.42
CA ILE A 72 -4.51 18.89 39.66
C ILE A 72 -3.31 18.56 40.56
N TRP A 73 -3.51 17.68 41.54
CA TRP A 73 -2.47 17.32 42.50
C TRP A 73 -1.40 16.40 41.90
N ASP A 74 -1.78 15.47 41.02
CA ASP A 74 -0.84 14.49 40.46
C ASP A 74 -0.13 14.99 39.19
N TYR A 75 -0.81 15.82 38.40
CA TYR A 75 -0.36 16.26 37.08
C TYR A 75 -0.02 17.75 37.01
N GLY A 76 -0.57 18.58 37.90
CA GLY A 76 -0.42 20.03 37.86
C GLY A 76 1.04 20.50 37.94
N MET A 77 1.78 20.04 38.95
CA MET A 77 3.18 20.46 39.13
C MET A 77 4.10 19.96 38.02
N PRO A 78 4.07 18.68 37.61
CA PRO A 78 4.86 18.21 36.47
C PRO A 78 4.54 18.97 35.18
N ASP A 79 3.26 19.17 34.86
CA ASP A 79 2.86 19.89 33.64
C ASP A 79 3.26 21.37 33.68
N LEU A 80 3.21 22.02 34.86
CA LEU A 80 3.65 23.40 35.02
C LEU A 80 5.16 23.55 34.83
N ILE A 81 5.97 22.71 35.50
CA ILE A 81 7.43 22.72 35.36
C ILE A 81 7.82 22.44 33.90
N SER A 82 7.19 21.42 33.32
CA SER A 82 7.37 21.02 31.93
C SER A 82 7.01 22.15 30.97
N GLY A 83 5.86 22.80 31.17
CA GLY A 83 5.42 23.93 30.36
C GLY A 83 6.31 25.16 30.47
N ILE A 84 6.84 25.46 31.66
CA ILE A 84 7.84 26.54 31.82
C ILE A 84 9.12 26.20 31.05
N SER A 85 9.66 24.99 31.18
CA SER A 85 10.84 24.54 30.44
C SER A 85 10.63 24.60 28.92
N VAL A 86 9.45 24.17 28.45
CA VAL A 86 9.09 24.23 27.02
C VAL A 86 8.90 25.68 26.54
N GLY A 87 8.25 26.51 27.34
CA GLY A 87 8.07 27.93 27.07
C GLY A 87 9.41 28.65 26.89
N ILE A 88 10.36 28.38 27.79
CA ILE A 88 11.72 28.93 27.71
C ILE A 88 12.43 28.54 26.41
N MET A 89 12.25 27.32 25.90
CA MET A 89 12.84 26.91 24.62
C MET A 89 12.19 27.55 23.40
N HIS A 90 10.89 27.87 23.47
CA HIS A 90 10.18 28.53 22.37
C HIS A 90 10.77 29.92 22.07
N LEU A 91 11.36 30.60 23.05
CA LEU A 91 11.99 31.91 22.86
C LEU A 91 13.13 31.87 21.82
N PRO A 92 14.27 31.17 22.06
CA PRO A 92 15.36 31.09 21.09
C PRO A 92 14.92 30.45 19.78
N GLN A 93 14.21 29.32 19.87
CA GLN A 93 13.88 28.51 18.69
C GLN A 93 12.86 29.23 17.81
N GLY A 94 11.85 29.87 18.40
CA GLY A 94 10.87 30.71 17.69
C GLY A 94 11.55 31.81 16.90
N MET A 95 12.38 32.62 17.55
CA MET A 95 13.09 33.72 16.91
C MET A 95 14.04 33.25 15.79
N ALA A 96 14.82 32.20 16.06
CA ALA A 96 15.78 31.69 15.08
C ALA A 96 15.08 31.08 13.86
N TYR A 97 13.98 30.37 14.06
CA TYR A 97 13.23 29.75 12.96
C TYR A 97 12.44 30.78 12.14
N ALA A 98 11.99 31.88 12.72
CA ALA A 98 11.42 32.99 11.94
C ALA A 98 12.45 33.58 10.98
N LEU A 99 13.72 33.70 11.39
CA LEU A 99 14.81 34.12 10.50
C LEU A 99 15.08 33.11 9.38
N LEU A 100 14.87 31.80 9.62
CA LEU A 100 14.91 30.80 8.55
C LEU A 100 13.74 30.93 7.58
N ALA A 101 12.56 31.32 8.06
CA ALA A 101 11.41 31.67 7.23
C ALA A 101 11.53 33.04 6.55
N SER A 102 12.66 33.75 6.72
CA SER A 102 12.91 35.08 6.17
C SER A 102 11.89 36.13 6.65
N LEU A 103 11.41 35.94 7.89
CA LEU A 103 10.49 36.80 8.59
C LEU A 103 11.17 37.46 9.81
N PRO A 104 10.63 38.60 10.28
CA PRO A 104 11.06 39.20 11.54
C PRO A 104 10.89 38.24 12.74
N PRO A 105 11.83 38.21 13.72
CA PRO A 105 11.83 37.27 14.84
C PRO A 105 10.55 37.24 15.69
N VAL A 106 9.83 38.36 15.77
CA VAL A 106 8.57 38.47 16.53
C VAL A 106 7.50 37.49 16.04
N PHE A 107 7.44 37.22 14.73
CA PHE A 107 6.46 36.28 14.17
C PHE A 107 6.75 34.83 14.59
N GLY A 108 7.99 34.50 14.97
CA GLY A 108 8.33 33.23 15.59
C GLY A 108 7.74 33.06 16.99
N LEU A 109 7.68 34.14 17.76
CA LEU A 109 7.03 34.14 19.07
C LEU A 109 5.51 34.03 18.95
N TYR A 110 4.87 34.78 18.03
CA TYR A 110 3.43 34.63 17.74
C TYR A 110 3.07 33.21 17.29
N THR A 111 3.88 32.65 16.40
CA THR A 111 3.72 31.28 15.89
C THR A 111 3.90 30.20 16.97
N SER A 112 4.61 30.52 18.05
CA SER A 112 4.75 29.63 19.21
C SER A 112 3.65 29.81 20.27
N LEU A 113 2.83 30.87 20.14
CA LEU A 113 1.73 31.22 21.05
C LEU A 113 0.38 30.70 20.54
N TYR A 114 -0.12 31.27 19.43
CA TYR A 114 -1.51 31.03 19.01
C TYR A 114 -1.79 29.59 18.58
N PRO A 115 -0.95 28.96 17.73
CA PRO A 115 -1.20 27.57 17.31
C PRO A 115 -1.14 26.58 18.47
N ALA A 116 -0.30 26.82 19.49
CA ALA A 116 -0.25 25.99 20.69
C ALA A 116 -1.55 26.06 21.51
N LEU A 117 -2.16 27.27 21.61
CA LEU A 117 -3.46 27.45 22.25
C LEU A 117 -4.58 26.74 21.49
N VAL A 118 -4.55 26.73 20.16
CA VAL A 118 -5.54 26.01 19.34
C VAL A 118 -5.35 24.50 19.51
N TYR A 119 -4.11 24.01 19.43
CA TYR A 119 -3.81 22.59 19.59
C TYR A 119 -4.25 22.04 20.96
N PHE A 120 -4.21 22.84 22.02
CA PHE A 120 -4.73 22.45 23.33
C PHE A 120 -6.17 21.94 23.31
N PHE A 121 -7.04 22.54 22.48
CA PHE A 121 -8.46 22.18 22.41
C PHE A 121 -8.71 20.95 21.52
N PHE A 122 -8.00 20.86 20.39
CA PHE A 122 -8.29 19.90 19.32
C PHE A 122 -7.33 18.69 19.28
N GLY A 123 -6.15 18.79 19.89
CA GLY A 123 -5.10 17.77 19.86
C GLY A 123 -5.45 16.53 20.67
N THR A 124 -5.04 15.37 20.18
CA THR A 124 -5.19 14.07 20.86
C THR A 124 -3.91 13.61 21.53
N SER A 125 -2.74 14.02 21.03
CA SER A 125 -1.47 13.68 21.65
C SER A 125 -1.22 14.48 22.92
N ARG A 126 -0.63 13.84 23.94
CA ARG A 126 -0.42 14.44 25.26
C ARG A 126 0.94 15.09 25.47
N HIS A 127 1.95 14.66 24.70
CA HIS A 127 3.36 15.02 24.94
C HIS A 127 3.98 15.84 23.82
N ILE A 128 3.31 15.99 22.67
CA ILE A 128 3.86 16.79 21.58
C ILE A 128 3.72 18.28 21.87
N SER A 129 4.77 19.03 21.56
CA SER A 129 4.83 20.49 21.67
C SER A 129 4.75 21.13 20.28
N ILE A 130 3.59 21.70 19.97
CA ILE A 130 3.33 22.45 18.72
C ILE A 130 3.99 23.83 18.79
N GLY A 131 4.56 24.25 17.66
CA GLY A 131 5.09 25.60 17.48
C GLY A 131 5.95 25.67 16.22
N THR A 132 6.91 26.57 16.20
CA THR A 132 7.86 26.70 15.09
C THR A 132 8.73 25.44 14.93
N PHE A 133 9.09 25.13 13.68
CA PHE A 133 9.98 24.01 13.34
C PHE A 133 10.86 24.35 12.14
N ALA A 134 12.13 23.92 12.15
CA ALA A 134 13.13 24.31 11.16
C ALA A 134 12.72 24.00 9.72
N VAL A 135 12.18 22.80 9.48
CA VAL A 135 11.78 22.32 8.14
C VAL A 135 10.70 23.18 7.53
N LEU A 136 9.59 23.37 8.24
CA LEU A 136 8.49 24.21 7.75
C LEU A 136 8.92 25.68 7.61
N SER A 137 9.83 26.14 8.46
CA SER A 137 10.36 27.50 8.34
C SER A 137 11.16 27.68 7.06
N ILE A 138 11.99 26.70 6.67
CA ILE A 138 12.73 26.75 5.41
C ILE A 138 11.78 26.70 4.21
N MET A 139 10.76 25.84 4.26
CA MET A 139 9.75 25.74 3.19
C MET A 139 8.95 27.05 3.05
N VAL A 140 8.55 27.69 4.14
CA VAL A 140 7.92 29.02 4.10
C VAL A 140 8.93 30.09 3.61
N GLY A 141 10.19 30.00 4.03
CA GLY A 141 11.27 30.87 3.60
C GLY A 141 11.50 30.84 2.08
N SER A 142 11.47 29.65 1.46
CA SER A 142 11.59 29.54 0.00
C SER A 142 10.43 30.20 -0.74
N VAL A 143 9.20 30.11 -0.22
CA VAL A 143 8.03 30.74 -0.84
C VAL A 143 8.08 32.26 -0.71
N THR A 144 8.39 32.75 0.50
CA THR A 144 8.47 34.19 0.76
C THR A 144 9.58 34.86 -0.02
N GLU A 145 10.75 34.22 -0.20
CA GLU A 145 11.83 34.77 -1.02
C GLU A 145 11.54 34.68 -2.52
N ARG A 146 10.82 33.65 -2.97
CA ARG A 146 10.40 33.51 -4.38
C ARG A 146 9.42 34.63 -4.79
N LEU A 147 8.44 34.92 -3.94
CA LEU A 147 7.40 35.93 -4.21
C LEU A 147 7.81 37.35 -3.81
N ALA A 148 8.73 37.49 -2.84
CA ALA A 148 9.23 38.77 -2.35
C ALA A 148 10.77 38.83 -2.36
N PRO A 149 11.40 38.79 -3.55
CA PRO A 149 12.84 38.94 -3.67
C PRO A 149 13.26 40.39 -3.31
N ASP A 150 14.46 40.54 -2.74
CA ASP A 150 14.97 41.85 -2.30
C ASP A 150 15.01 42.89 -3.43
N ARG A 151 15.13 42.44 -4.69
CA ARG A 151 15.16 43.30 -5.89
C ARG A 151 13.88 44.10 -6.11
N ASN A 152 12.72 43.58 -5.69
CA ASN A 152 11.43 44.23 -5.91
C ASN A 152 11.21 45.42 -4.95
N PHE A 153 12.05 45.56 -3.93
CA PHE A 153 11.92 46.58 -2.88
C PHE A 153 13.12 47.54 -2.84
N LEU A 154 13.86 47.64 -3.95
CA LEU A 154 14.94 48.61 -4.10
C LEU A 154 14.35 50.01 -4.28
N VAL A 155 14.71 50.92 -3.38
CA VAL A 155 14.36 52.34 -3.46
C VAL A 155 15.64 53.14 -3.71
N MET A 156 15.59 54.06 -4.66
CA MET A 156 16.68 55.00 -4.91
C MET A 156 16.57 56.15 -3.90
N LEU A 157 17.61 56.40 -3.12
CA LEU A 157 17.62 57.60 -2.27
C LEU A 157 17.72 58.83 -3.16
N ASN A 158 16.81 59.79 -2.96
CA ASN A 158 16.80 61.06 -3.68
C ASN A 158 18.16 61.78 -3.52
N GLY A 159 19.00 61.69 -4.55
CA GLY A 159 20.25 62.44 -4.68
C GLY A 159 21.56 61.65 -4.59
N THR A 160 21.54 60.34 -4.34
CA THR A 160 22.75 59.48 -4.41
C THR A 160 22.48 58.25 -5.28
N ASN A 161 23.48 57.77 -6.03
CA ASN A 161 23.42 56.51 -6.79
C ASN A 161 23.40 55.26 -5.87
N LEU A 162 22.93 55.39 -4.63
CA LEU A 162 22.84 54.33 -3.64
C LEU A 162 21.43 53.75 -3.67
N THR A 163 21.34 52.46 -3.99
CA THR A 163 20.10 51.68 -3.91
C THR A 163 20.02 51.02 -2.54
N GLU A 164 19.05 51.42 -1.74
CA GLU A 164 18.75 50.75 -0.47
C GLU A 164 17.48 49.92 -0.58
N VAL A 165 17.45 48.79 0.13
CA VAL A 165 16.26 47.92 0.18
C VAL A 165 15.32 48.47 1.26
N ASN A 166 14.07 48.72 0.92
CA ASN A 166 13.04 49.06 1.91
C ASN A 166 12.65 47.81 2.72
N ILE A 167 13.35 47.60 3.83
CA ILE A 167 13.21 46.43 4.71
C ILE A 167 11.78 46.32 5.25
N THR A 168 11.17 47.42 5.67
CA THR A 168 9.84 47.42 6.29
C THR A 168 8.75 46.98 5.31
N ALA A 169 8.76 47.51 4.09
CA ALA A 169 7.80 47.13 3.06
C ALA A 169 7.97 45.65 2.66
N ARG A 170 9.21 45.22 2.44
CA ARG A 170 9.54 43.83 2.10
C ARG A 170 9.07 42.85 3.17
N ASP A 171 9.44 43.09 4.42
CA ASP A 171 9.13 42.19 5.52
C ASP A 171 7.62 42.12 5.77
N SER A 172 6.90 43.23 5.59
CA SER A 172 5.43 43.25 5.68
C SER A 172 4.75 42.37 4.63
N TYR A 173 5.27 42.37 3.39
CA TYR A 173 4.76 41.54 2.31
C TYR A 173 5.13 40.06 2.50
N ARG A 174 6.35 39.75 2.97
CA ARG A 174 6.75 38.38 3.33
C ARG A 174 5.86 37.77 4.40
N VAL A 175 5.47 38.56 5.41
CA VAL A 175 4.52 38.13 6.45
C VAL A 175 3.15 37.82 5.86
N GLN A 176 2.66 38.63 4.91
CA GLN A 176 1.38 38.37 4.23
C GLN A 176 1.43 37.07 3.43
N VAL A 177 2.50 36.84 2.66
CA VAL A 177 2.71 35.60 1.91
C VAL A 177 2.79 34.40 2.86
N ALA A 178 3.57 34.48 3.93
CA ALA A 178 3.67 33.40 4.91
C ALA A 178 2.34 33.08 5.58
N ALA A 179 1.57 34.11 5.97
CA ALA A 179 0.23 33.95 6.55
C ALA A 179 -0.75 33.33 5.55
N ALA A 180 -0.78 33.79 4.30
CA ALA A 180 -1.65 33.26 3.25
C ALA A 180 -1.39 31.78 2.97
N THR A 181 -0.12 31.40 2.76
CA THR A 181 0.30 30.00 2.57
C THR A 181 -0.06 29.13 3.78
N THR A 182 0.06 29.67 4.99
CA THR A 182 -0.24 28.95 6.23
C THR A 182 -1.74 28.73 6.43
N VAL A 183 -2.56 29.75 6.15
CA VAL A 183 -4.02 29.62 6.20
C VAL A 183 -4.48 28.59 5.18
N LEU A 184 -4.02 28.70 3.93
CA LEU A 184 -4.37 27.75 2.87
C LEU A 184 -3.94 26.32 3.23
N GLY A 185 -2.71 26.14 3.71
CA GLY A 185 -2.20 24.84 4.15
C GLY A 185 -3.01 24.26 5.32
N GLY A 186 -3.42 25.09 6.27
CA GLY A 186 -4.29 24.71 7.38
C GLY A 186 -5.68 24.28 6.91
N LEU A 187 -6.30 25.02 5.98
CA LEU A 187 -7.58 24.65 5.35
C LEU A 187 -7.48 23.31 4.62
N ILE A 188 -6.41 23.09 3.84
CA ILE A 188 -6.15 21.81 3.17
C ILE A 188 -6.05 20.67 4.20
N GLN A 189 -5.31 20.87 5.30
CA GLN A 189 -5.23 19.88 6.38
C GLN A 189 -6.59 19.56 6.99
N VAL A 190 -7.42 20.57 7.29
CA VAL A 190 -8.77 20.35 7.80
C VAL A 190 -9.62 19.55 6.81
N VAL A 191 -9.62 19.91 5.52
CA VAL A 191 -10.36 19.19 4.48
C VAL A 191 -9.89 17.73 4.38
N LEU A 192 -8.58 17.49 4.35
CA LEU A 192 -8.01 16.14 4.31
C LEU A 192 -8.39 15.33 5.57
N GLY A 193 -8.43 15.96 6.74
CA GLY A 193 -8.89 15.35 7.98
C GLY A 193 -10.37 14.95 7.95
N LEU A 194 -11.23 15.81 7.40
CA LEU A 194 -12.67 15.53 7.24
C LEU A 194 -12.94 14.39 6.25
N VAL A 195 -12.15 14.27 5.18
CA VAL A 195 -12.19 13.16 4.21
C VAL A 195 -11.56 11.86 4.75
N LYS A 196 -11.06 11.88 6.00
CA LYS A 196 -10.37 10.77 6.66
C LYS A 196 -9.08 10.33 5.93
N PHE A 197 -8.34 11.27 5.36
CA PHE A 197 -7.05 11.04 4.73
C PHE A 197 -5.94 10.65 5.73
N GLY A 198 -6.23 10.61 7.04
CA GLY A 198 -5.27 10.23 8.07
C GLY A 198 -4.73 8.80 7.94
N PHE A 199 -5.33 7.94 7.10
CA PHE A 199 -4.83 6.61 6.76
C PHE A 199 -3.40 6.66 6.17
N VAL A 200 -3.02 7.75 5.49
CA VAL A 200 -1.66 7.93 4.95
C VAL A 200 -0.60 7.91 6.04
N GLY A 201 -0.95 8.34 7.25
CA GLY A 201 -0.08 8.25 8.42
C GLY A 201 0.25 6.81 8.85
N THR A 202 -0.34 5.79 8.22
CA THR A 202 0.02 4.37 8.40
C THR A 202 1.21 3.97 7.53
N TYR A 203 1.41 4.62 6.38
CA TYR A 203 2.52 4.35 5.46
C TYR A 203 3.81 5.11 5.80
N LEU A 204 3.72 6.10 6.70
CA LEU A 204 4.87 6.81 7.26
C LEU A 204 5.56 5.94 8.31
N SER A 205 6.36 4.99 7.85
CA SER A 205 7.15 4.13 8.74
C SER A 205 8.16 4.94 9.54
N GLU A 206 8.50 4.45 10.74
CA GLU A 206 9.49 5.10 11.60
C GLU A 206 10.86 5.30 10.91
N PRO A 207 11.42 4.32 10.16
CA PRO A 207 12.65 4.50 9.40
C PRO A 207 12.57 5.64 8.37
N LEU A 208 11.47 5.75 7.63
CA LEU A 208 11.26 6.81 6.64
C LEU A 208 11.29 8.18 7.32
N VAL A 209 10.55 8.34 8.42
CA VAL A 209 10.46 9.63 9.13
C VAL A 209 11.82 10.04 9.71
N ARG A 210 12.58 9.09 10.28
CA ARG A 210 13.92 9.38 10.82
C ARG A 210 14.91 9.78 9.72
N ALA A 211 14.91 9.07 8.58
CA ALA A 211 15.71 9.46 7.41
C ALA A 211 15.35 10.86 6.91
N TYR A 212 14.05 11.13 6.80
CA TYR A 212 13.52 12.43 6.39
C TYR A 212 13.96 13.55 7.34
N THR A 213 13.82 13.36 8.66
CA THR A 213 14.27 14.35 9.64
C THR A 213 15.78 14.56 9.61
N THR A 214 16.57 13.52 9.35
CA THR A 214 18.04 13.65 9.21
C THR A 214 18.41 14.47 7.97
N ALA A 215 17.76 14.24 6.83
CA ALA A 215 17.99 15.03 5.61
C ALA A 215 17.52 16.49 5.77
N ALA A 216 16.36 16.69 6.41
CA ALA A 216 15.86 17.99 6.83
C ALA A 216 16.85 18.76 7.71
N ALA A 217 17.49 18.08 8.67
CA ALA A 217 18.50 18.70 9.52
C ALA A 217 19.71 19.17 8.70
N ALA A 218 20.11 18.43 7.66
CA ALA A 218 21.18 18.85 6.74
C ALA A 218 20.80 20.12 5.96
N HIS A 219 19.58 20.20 5.43
CA HIS A 219 19.06 21.44 4.81
C HIS A 219 19.09 22.62 5.79
N ALA A 220 18.67 22.40 7.03
CA ALA A 220 18.70 23.44 8.06
C ALA A 220 20.13 23.87 8.41
N VAL A 221 21.09 22.94 8.49
CA VAL A 221 22.50 23.28 8.71
C VAL A 221 23.03 24.17 7.60
N VAL A 222 22.80 23.82 6.33
CA VAL A 222 23.30 24.62 5.19
C VAL A 222 22.67 26.02 5.19
N ALA A 223 21.38 26.14 5.51
CA ALA A 223 20.72 27.44 5.64
C ALA A 223 21.28 28.30 6.78
N VAL A 224 21.70 27.68 7.89
CA VAL A 224 22.23 28.36 9.08
C VAL A 224 23.71 28.73 8.94
N ILE A 225 24.48 27.97 8.17
CA ILE A 225 25.92 28.21 7.97
C ILE A 225 26.20 29.64 7.50
N ALA A 226 25.41 30.16 6.56
CA ALA A 226 25.58 31.55 6.10
C ALA A 226 25.47 32.58 7.24
N GLN A 227 24.55 32.36 8.19
CA GLN A 227 24.38 33.24 9.36
C GLN A 227 25.51 33.08 10.39
N LEU A 228 26.11 31.89 10.51
CA LEU A 228 27.26 31.66 11.41
C LEU A 228 28.51 32.41 10.96
N PHE A 229 28.74 32.48 9.64
CA PHE A 229 29.86 33.21 9.01
C PHE A 229 29.55 34.69 8.73
N GLY A 230 28.31 35.13 8.95
CA GLY A 230 27.89 36.51 8.65
C GLY A 230 27.87 36.84 7.15
N LEU A 231 27.61 35.84 6.31
CA LEU A 231 27.59 35.97 4.85
C LEU A 231 26.18 36.30 4.34
N SER A 232 26.09 37.21 3.37
CA SER A 232 24.87 37.45 2.59
C SER A 232 24.82 36.51 1.37
N THR A 233 24.16 35.36 1.53
CA THR A 233 23.98 34.38 0.45
C THR A 233 22.60 34.52 -0.18
N THR A 234 22.53 34.26 -1.49
CA THR A 234 21.26 34.08 -2.19
C THR A 234 20.78 32.66 -1.95
N ARG A 235 19.52 32.47 -1.55
CA ARG A 235 18.96 31.11 -1.45
C ARG A 235 18.47 30.66 -2.81
N PHE A 236 18.82 29.42 -3.15
CA PHE A 236 18.32 28.77 -4.36
C PHE A 236 17.05 27.98 -4.01
N SER A 237 16.11 27.91 -4.95
CA SER A 237 14.91 27.07 -4.86
C SER A 237 14.92 26.04 -5.99
N GLY A 238 14.25 24.91 -5.78
CA GLY A 238 14.16 23.83 -6.76
C GLY A 238 15.15 22.68 -6.52
N PRO A 239 15.14 21.65 -7.38
CA PRO A 239 16.01 20.47 -7.22
C PRO A 239 17.48 20.86 -7.09
N LEU A 240 18.22 20.16 -6.25
CA LEU A 240 19.63 20.39 -5.94
C LEU A 240 19.94 21.75 -5.29
N SER A 241 18.92 22.46 -4.77
CA SER A 241 19.10 23.75 -4.07
C SER A 241 20.16 23.68 -2.96
N LEU A 242 20.23 22.56 -2.23
CA LEU A 242 21.19 22.31 -1.18
C LEU A 242 22.63 22.39 -1.70
N VAL A 243 22.89 21.75 -2.85
CA VAL A 243 24.21 21.70 -3.48
C VAL A 243 24.61 23.09 -3.98
N TYR A 244 23.69 23.79 -4.66
CA TYR A 244 23.95 25.16 -5.12
C TYR A 244 24.22 26.12 -3.97
N THR A 245 23.43 26.03 -2.90
CA THR A 245 23.63 26.86 -1.71
C THR A 245 24.97 26.55 -1.02
N LEU A 246 25.36 25.27 -0.94
CA LEU A 246 26.66 24.88 -0.39
C LEU A 246 27.83 25.40 -1.23
N VAL A 247 27.75 25.31 -2.56
CA VAL A 247 28.77 25.85 -3.48
C VAL A 247 28.90 27.36 -3.34
N GLU A 248 27.77 28.07 -3.23
CA GLU A 248 27.75 29.53 -3.04
C GLU A 248 28.37 29.93 -1.69
N VAL A 249 28.03 29.21 -0.62
CA VAL A 249 28.63 29.41 0.71
C VAL A 249 30.15 29.18 0.66
N CYS A 250 30.61 28.09 0.05
CA CYS A 250 32.03 27.80 -0.10
C CYS A 250 32.75 28.88 -0.93
N SER A 251 32.11 29.41 -1.98
CA SER A 251 32.67 30.47 -2.83
C SER A 251 32.79 31.80 -2.09
N LYS A 252 31.84 32.10 -1.20
CA LYS A 252 31.83 33.34 -0.39
C LYS A 252 32.55 33.23 0.94
N LEU A 253 33.08 32.06 1.30
CA LEU A 253 33.80 31.84 2.54
C LEU A 253 34.96 32.85 2.79
N PRO A 254 35.73 33.29 1.76
CA PRO A 254 36.75 34.32 1.97
C PRO A 254 36.21 35.69 2.43
N GLN A 255 34.92 35.97 2.23
CA GLN A 255 34.26 37.23 2.60
C GLN A 255 33.61 37.18 4.00
N THR A 256 34.03 36.24 4.84
CA THR A 256 33.48 36.01 6.18
C THR A 256 33.66 37.23 7.08
N HIS A 257 32.59 37.61 7.80
CA HIS A 257 32.65 38.66 8.81
C HIS A 257 33.23 38.11 10.12
N LEU A 258 34.51 38.42 10.37
CA LEU A 258 35.29 37.84 11.47
C LEU A 258 34.65 38.05 12.87
N PRO A 259 34.14 39.24 13.24
CA PRO A 259 33.48 39.43 14.53
C PRO A 259 32.26 38.52 14.72
N THR A 260 31.45 38.34 13.67
CA THR A 260 30.29 37.44 13.69
C THR A 260 30.72 35.99 13.89
N LEU A 261 31.79 35.58 13.21
CA LEU A 261 32.36 34.23 13.34
C LEU A 261 32.89 33.96 14.76
N VAL A 262 33.55 34.93 15.39
CA VAL A 262 34.04 34.79 16.77
C VAL A 262 32.85 34.64 17.73
N VAL A 263 31.83 35.49 17.61
CA VAL A 263 30.62 35.41 18.45
C VAL A 263 29.91 34.07 18.27
N SER A 264 29.73 33.60 17.03
CA SER A 264 29.08 32.31 16.75
C SER A 264 29.92 31.13 17.25
N GLY A 265 31.24 31.16 17.07
CA GLY A 265 32.17 30.13 17.54
C GLY A 265 32.20 30.01 19.06
N VAL A 266 32.35 31.13 19.79
CA VAL A 266 32.32 31.14 21.26
C VAL A 266 30.99 30.65 21.79
N SER A 267 29.88 31.13 21.21
CA SER A 267 28.53 30.70 21.59
C SER A 267 28.33 29.20 21.37
N MET A 268 28.83 28.65 20.26
CA MET A 268 28.73 27.24 19.94
C MET A 268 29.55 26.38 20.90
N VAL A 269 30.79 26.76 21.21
CA VAL A 269 31.64 26.05 22.19
C VAL A 269 30.97 26.05 23.56
N PHE A 270 30.47 27.21 24.02
CA PHE A 270 29.76 27.33 25.28
C PHE A 270 28.51 26.44 25.32
N LEU A 271 27.66 26.50 24.29
CA LEU A 271 26.44 25.68 24.20
C LEU A 271 26.74 24.18 24.21
N ILE A 272 27.74 23.72 23.46
CA ILE A 272 28.12 22.31 23.41
C ILE A 272 28.66 21.87 24.78
N ALA A 273 29.61 22.62 25.35
CA ALA A 273 30.18 22.29 26.66
C ALA A 273 29.10 22.26 27.76
N ALA A 274 28.24 23.28 27.81
CA ALA A 274 27.17 23.35 28.79
C ALA A 274 26.14 22.23 28.62
N LYS A 275 25.83 21.78 27.40
CA LYS A 275 24.94 20.63 27.17
C LYS A 275 25.55 19.30 27.58
N GLU A 276 26.84 19.06 27.30
CA GLU A 276 27.53 17.84 27.73
C GLU A 276 27.63 17.79 29.27
N ILE A 277 27.93 18.92 29.91
CA ILE A 277 27.92 19.05 31.37
C ILE A 277 26.51 18.80 31.92
N ASN A 278 25.48 19.43 31.34
CA ASN A 278 24.09 19.23 31.74
C ASN A 278 23.69 17.75 31.61
N SER A 279 24.09 17.06 30.53
CA SER A 279 23.84 15.63 30.36
C SER A 279 24.54 14.77 31.42
N ALA A 280 25.77 15.12 31.82
CA ALA A 280 26.49 14.40 32.88
C ALA A 280 25.86 14.62 34.27
N ILE A 281 25.34 15.82 34.53
CA ILE A 281 24.73 16.20 35.81
C ILE A 281 23.22 15.86 35.85
N SER A 282 22.60 15.59 34.70
CA SER A 282 21.15 15.31 34.57
C SER A 282 20.68 14.13 35.43
N ALA A 283 21.57 13.20 35.81
CA ALA A 283 21.21 12.11 36.73
C ALA A 283 20.93 12.58 38.16
N LYS A 284 21.38 13.78 38.54
CA LYS A 284 21.26 14.34 39.90
C LYS A 284 20.28 15.52 39.99
N LEU A 285 19.92 16.15 38.86
CA LEU A 285 19.03 17.30 38.84
C LEU A 285 17.60 16.89 38.42
N PRO A 286 16.55 17.39 39.10
CA PRO A 286 15.16 17.07 38.77
C PRO A 286 14.67 17.75 37.48
N VAL A 287 15.32 18.83 37.03
CA VAL A 287 14.93 19.61 35.84
C VAL A 287 16.19 19.94 35.02
N PRO A 288 16.17 19.79 33.69
CA PRO A 288 17.30 20.16 32.84
C PRO A 288 17.53 21.67 32.88
N ILE A 289 18.79 22.08 32.98
CA ILE A 289 19.15 23.50 32.98
C ILE A 289 18.84 24.10 31.59
N PRO A 290 18.12 25.24 31.49
CA PRO A 290 17.81 25.89 30.21
C PRO A 290 19.03 26.63 29.67
N VAL A 291 20.02 25.87 29.18
CA VAL A 291 21.29 26.38 28.67
C VAL A 291 21.08 27.39 27.55
N GLU A 292 20.08 27.20 26.68
CA GLU A 292 19.80 28.13 25.59
C GLU A 292 19.41 29.53 26.09
N LEU A 293 18.60 29.61 27.17
CA LEU A 293 18.20 30.88 27.76
C LEU A 293 19.38 31.59 28.40
N ILE A 294 20.23 30.85 29.13
CA ILE A 294 21.43 31.41 29.75
C ILE A 294 22.33 32.03 28.68
N THR A 295 22.52 31.32 27.56
CA THR A 295 23.30 31.85 26.43
C THR A 295 22.69 33.11 25.84
N ILE A 296 21.36 33.17 25.63
CA ILE A 296 20.69 34.37 25.13
C ILE A 296 20.89 35.55 26.09
N VAL A 297 20.64 35.34 27.38
CA VAL A 297 20.75 36.40 28.39
C VAL A 297 22.19 36.91 28.46
N ALA A 298 23.18 36.00 28.55
CA ALA A 298 24.58 36.38 28.57
C ALA A 298 25.01 37.12 27.30
N ALA A 299 24.64 36.61 26.12
CA ALA A 299 24.97 37.24 24.85
C ALA A 299 24.33 38.62 24.70
N THR A 300 23.08 38.79 25.14
CA THR A 300 22.36 40.07 25.11
C THR A 300 23.03 41.08 26.03
N VAL A 301 23.37 40.68 27.26
CA VAL A 301 24.06 41.54 28.23
C VAL A 301 25.42 41.97 27.68
N ILE A 302 26.22 41.03 27.15
CA ILE A 302 27.51 41.33 26.54
C ILE A 302 27.34 42.28 25.35
N SER A 303 26.37 42.01 24.47
CA SER A 303 26.08 42.83 23.29
C SER A 303 25.71 44.27 23.66
N SER A 304 24.86 44.43 24.68
CA SER A 304 24.42 45.73 25.18
C SER A 304 25.56 46.53 25.84
N TYR A 305 26.42 45.90 26.64
CA TYR A 305 27.54 46.61 27.27
C TYR A 305 28.68 46.97 26.32
N THR A 306 28.92 46.14 25.30
CA THR A 306 30.03 46.34 24.35
C THR A 306 29.61 47.04 23.07
N HIS A 307 28.31 47.34 22.91
CA HIS A 307 27.72 47.94 21.72
C HIS A 307 28.19 47.23 20.43
N LEU A 308 27.98 45.90 20.37
CA LEU A 308 28.52 45.06 19.29
C LEU A 308 28.02 45.46 17.89
N ASN A 309 26.79 45.96 17.79
CA ASN A 309 26.23 46.44 16.53
C ASN A 309 26.97 47.69 16.03
N ASP A 310 27.15 48.69 16.91
CA ASP A 310 27.73 49.98 16.53
C ASP A 310 29.25 49.88 16.30
N ASN A 311 29.95 49.14 17.16
CA ASN A 311 31.42 49.05 17.13
C ASN A 311 31.96 48.05 16.11
N TYR A 312 31.23 46.95 15.85
CA TYR A 312 31.70 45.83 15.04
C TYR A 312 30.73 45.47 13.91
N THR A 313 29.67 46.27 13.67
CA THR A 313 28.68 46.03 12.60
C THR A 313 28.06 44.63 12.63
N ILE A 314 27.90 44.05 13.83
CA ILE A 314 27.31 42.72 13.99
C ILE A 314 25.79 42.82 13.87
N SER A 315 25.20 42.02 12.98
CA SER A 315 23.75 42.01 12.78
C SER A 315 23.00 41.53 14.04
N VAL A 316 22.24 42.44 14.66
CA VAL A 316 21.34 42.16 15.79
C VAL A 316 19.90 41.92 15.33
N VAL A 317 19.08 41.39 16.23
CA VAL A 317 17.66 41.08 16.01
C VAL A 317 16.86 42.33 15.60
N GLY A 318 17.15 43.48 16.23
CA GLY A 318 16.49 44.75 15.94
C GLY A 318 15.19 44.93 16.72
N GLU A 319 14.40 45.94 16.35
CA GLU A 319 13.23 46.34 17.12
C GLU A 319 12.15 45.24 17.16
N ILE A 320 11.75 44.86 18.37
CA ILE A 320 10.63 43.95 18.62
C ILE A 320 9.48 44.78 19.22
N PRO A 321 8.35 44.92 18.50
CA PRO A 321 7.21 45.67 19.01
C PRO A 321 6.63 44.97 20.23
N SER A 322 6.40 45.73 21.31
CA SER A 322 5.75 45.21 22.51
C SER A 322 4.24 45.24 22.31
N GLY A 323 3.62 44.07 22.18
CA GLY A 323 2.18 43.95 21.98
C GLY A 323 1.80 42.71 21.18
N LEU A 324 0.50 42.49 21.03
CA LEU A 324 -0.04 41.46 20.15
C LEU A 324 -0.43 42.10 18.81
N ALA A 325 -0.10 41.43 17.71
CA ALA A 325 -0.60 41.82 16.40
C ALA A 325 -2.12 41.60 16.33
N ALA A 326 -2.86 42.58 15.83
CA ALA A 326 -4.27 42.44 15.53
C ALA A 326 -4.47 41.40 14.42
N PRO A 327 -5.53 40.58 14.47
CA PRO A 327 -5.80 39.60 13.43
C PRO A 327 -6.03 40.30 12.08
N ARG A 328 -5.45 39.76 11.02
CA ARG A 328 -5.61 40.24 9.64
C ARG A 328 -6.05 39.09 8.75
N LEU A 329 -6.98 39.37 7.84
CA LEU A 329 -7.37 38.40 6.82
C LEU A 329 -6.22 38.27 5.82
N PRO A 330 -5.80 37.04 5.47
CA PRO A 330 -4.82 36.83 4.40
C PRO A 330 -5.42 37.23 3.05
N ASP A 331 -4.59 37.76 2.17
CA ASP A 331 -5.02 38.13 0.83
C ASP A 331 -5.31 36.87 0.00
N ALA A 332 -6.56 36.72 -0.43
CA ALA A 332 -7.00 35.55 -1.18
C ALA A 332 -6.41 35.52 -2.60
N SER A 333 -5.94 36.65 -3.14
CA SER A 333 -5.27 36.69 -4.45
C SER A 333 -4.00 35.85 -4.48
N LEU A 334 -3.29 35.77 -3.35
CA LEU A 334 -2.06 34.98 -3.22
C LEU A 334 -2.31 33.46 -3.20
N PHE A 335 -3.55 33.01 -2.99
CA PHE A 335 -3.85 31.59 -2.81
C PHE A 335 -3.58 30.76 -4.07
N GLU A 336 -3.79 31.34 -5.26
CA GLU A 336 -3.51 30.65 -6.52
C GLU A 336 -2.00 30.41 -6.70
N GLU A 337 -1.18 31.40 -6.35
CA GLU A 337 0.28 31.34 -6.50
C GLU A 337 0.97 30.40 -5.49
N VAL A 338 0.38 30.23 -4.29
CA VAL A 338 0.98 29.42 -3.20
C VAL A 338 0.29 28.07 -3.00
N MET A 339 -0.66 27.68 -3.87
CA MET A 339 -1.45 26.46 -3.72
C MET A 339 -0.58 25.20 -3.61
N GLY A 340 0.42 25.08 -4.48
CA GLY A 340 1.35 23.95 -4.48
C GLY A 340 2.19 23.88 -3.19
N ASP A 341 2.72 25.03 -2.75
CA ASP A 341 3.55 25.08 -1.54
C ASP A 341 2.71 24.84 -0.27
N ALA A 342 1.49 25.36 -0.22
CA ALA A 342 0.53 25.12 0.86
C ALA A 342 0.15 23.64 0.99
N PHE A 343 -0.07 22.95 -0.14
CA PHE A 343 -0.33 21.51 -0.15
C PHE A 343 0.88 20.71 0.35
N ALA A 344 2.09 21.07 -0.10
CA ALA A 344 3.33 20.44 0.37
C ALA A 344 3.54 20.64 1.88
N LEU A 345 3.39 21.87 2.38
CA LEU A 345 3.45 22.20 3.81
C LEU A 345 2.41 21.42 4.62
N ALA A 346 1.20 21.27 4.09
CA ALA A 346 0.12 20.52 4.73
C ALA A 346 0.51 19.06 4.97
N ILE A 347 1.03 18.38 3.94
CA ILE A 347 1.45 16.97 4.03
C ILE A 347 2.67 16.81 4.93
N VAL A 348 3.72 17.62 4.71
CA VAL A 348 4.96 17.53 5.49
C VAL A 348 4.70 17.81 6.97
N GLY A 349 3.95 18.87 7.28
CA GLY A 349 3.58 19.22 8.66
C GLY A 349 2.80 18.11 9.34
N TYR A 350 1.80 17.55 8.65
CA TYR A 350 1.03 16.42 9.18
C TYR A 350 1.91 15.18 9.40
N ALA A 351 2.73 14.82 8.42
CA ALA A 351 3.58 13.63 8.46
C ALA A 351 4.50 13.62 9.69
N ILE A 352 5.18 14.74 9.97
CA ILE A 352 6.05 14.86 11.13
C ILE A 352 5.24 14.80 12.43
N SER A 353 4.11 15.50 12.49
CA SER A 353 3.28 15.58 13.69
C SER A 353 2.65 14.23 14.08
N ILE A 354 2.09 13.49 13.11
CA ILE A 354 1.49 12.19 13.40
C ILE A 354 2.54 11.15 13.78
N SER A 355 3.72 11.19 13.16
CA SER A 355 4.81 10.27 13.50
C SER A 355 5.32 10.50 14.91
N LEU A 356 5.58 11.75 15.31
CA LEU A 356 5.96 12.05 16.69
C LEU A 356 4.84 11.72 17.69
N GLY A 357 3.59 12.06 17.35
CA GLY A 357 2.42 11.70 18.14
C GLY A 357 2.33 10.20 18.41
N LYS A 358 2.45 9.37 17.36
CA LYS A 358 2.43 7.91 17.48
C LYS A 358 3.62 7.36 18.27
N THR A 359 4.82 7.92 18.14
CA THR A 359 5.99 7.50 18.92
C THR A 359 5.77 7.68 20.42
N PHE A 360 5.30 8.85 20.85
CA PHE A 360 5.01 9.09 22.27
C PHE A 360 3.79 8.29 22.76
N ALA A 361 2.81 8.06 21.88
CA ALA A 361 1.65 7.23 22.17
C ALA A 361 2.03 5.77 22.44
N LEU A 362 2.91 5.20 21.60
CA LEU A 362 3.46 3.87 21.79
C LEU A 362 4.29 3.77 23.08
N LYS A 363 5.13 4.77 23.35
CA LYS A 363 6.00 4.80 24.53
C LYS A 363 5.23 4.87 25.86
N HIS A 364 4.10 5.58 25.89
CA HIS A 364 3.30 5.77 27.11
C HIS A 364 1.97 4.98 27.13
N GLY A 365 1.72 4.12 26.13
CA GLY A 365 0.54 3.27 26.09
C GLY A 365 -0.80 4.00 25.93
N TYR A 366 -0.84 5.10 25.17
CA TYR A 366 -2.10 5.75 24.77
C TYR A 366 -2.31 5.69 23.26
N LYS A 367 -3.51 6.02 22.78
CA LYS A 367 -3.84 6.04 21.35
C LYS A 367 -3.94 7.48 20.85
N VAL A 368 -3.39 7.73 19.67
CA VAL A 368 -3.52 8.99 18.93
C VAL A 368 -4.38 8.73 17.69
N ASP A 369 -5.33 9.62 17.42
CA ASP A 369 -6.19 9.51 16.24
C ASP A 369 -5.59 10.34 15.09
N SER A 370 -5.17 9.65 14.03
CA SER A 370 -4.58 10.27 12.84
C SER A 370 -5.45 11.34 12.20
N ASN A 371 -6.77 11.14 12.09
CA ASN A 371 -7.65 12.10 11.42
C ASN A 371 -7.86 13.34 12.28
N GLN A 372 -8.03 13.14 13.59
CA GLN A 372 -8.19 14.25 14.53
C GLN A 372 -6.89 15.06 14.67
N GLU A 373 -5.72 14.44 14.65
CA GLU A 373 -4.44 15.17 14.61
C GLU A 373 -4.30 16.02 13.35
N LEU A 374 -4.75 15.50 12.20
CA LEU A 374 -4.74 16.24 10.93
C LEU A 374 -5.65 17.48 11.00
N VAL A 375 -6.86 17.33 11.55
CA VAL A 375 -7.78 18.47 11.80
C VAL A 375 -7.21 19.44 12.84
N ALA A 376 -6.65 18.94 13.95
CA ALA A 376 -6.09 19.76 15.02
C ALA A 376 -4.92 20.63 14.54
N LEU A 377 -4.00 20.04 13.78
CA LEU A 377 -2.89 20.78 13.17
C LEU A 377 -3.39 21.77 12.11
N GLY A 378 -4.36 21.36 11.29
CA GLY A 378 -4.98 22.22 10.28
C GLY A 378 -5.65 23.45 10.88
N LEU A 379 -6.44 23.27 11.94
CA LEU A 379 -7.04 24.38 12.69
C LEU A 379 -5.97 25.25 13.35
N SER A 380 -4.91 24.66 13.89
CA SER A 380 -3.80 25.41 14.51
C SER A 380 -3.09 26.32 13.50
N ASN A 381 -2.87 25.83 12.28
CA ASN A 381 -2.32 26.61 11.17
C ASN A 381 -3.31 27.65 10.63
N ALA A 382 -4.56 27.27 10.38
CA ALA A 382 -5.58 28.17 9.83
C ALA A 382 -5.87 29.34 10.78
N VAL A 383 -6.11 29.06 12.05
CA VAL A 383 -6.34 30.09 13.08
C VAL A 383 -5.06 30.91 13.30
N GLY A 384 -3.90 30.26 13.42
CA GLY A 384 -2.62 30.95 13.58
C GLY A 384 -2.32 31.94 12.45
N GLY A 385 -2.61 31.56 11.21
CA GLY A 385 -2.37 32.40 10.04
C GLY A 385 -3.18 33.71 10.04
N PHE A 386 -4.40 33.73 10.60
CA PHE A 386 -5.15 34.98 10.81
C PHE A 386 -4.47 35.93 11.80
N PHE A 387 -3.65 35.41 12.72
CA PHE A 387 -2.79 36.20 13.61
C PHE A 387 -1.39 36.43 13.02
N GLN A 388 -1.24 36.31 11.70
CA GLN A 388 0.01 36.47 10.97
C GLN A 388 1.11 35.49 11.39
N CYS A 389 0.74 34.32 11.94
CA CYS A 389 1.68 33.24 12.17
C CYS A 389 2.02 32.52 10.86
N TYR A 390 3.13 31.80 10.86
CA TYR A 390 3.48 30.91 9.77
C TYR A 390 3.35 29.44 10.18
N ALA A 391 3.48 28.52 9.23
CA ALA A 391 3.17 27.09 9.43
C ALA A 391 3.90 26.46 10.62
N VAL A 392 3.14 25.78 11.48
CA VAL A 392 3.63 25.08 12.68
C VAL A 392 3.69 23.57 12.51
N CYS A 393 4.54 22.97 13.33
CA CYS A 393 4.60 21.52 13.52
C CYS A 393 5.02 21.18 14.95
N SER A 394 4.88 19.92 15.34
CA SER A 394 5.51 19.40 16.54
C SER A 394 7.04 19.40 16.42
N SER A 395 7.74 19.75 17.50
CA SER A 395 9.21 19.67 17.56
C SER A 395 9.66 18.51 18.45
N MET A 396 10.60 17.69 17.95
CA MET A 396 11.18 16.59 18.72
C MET A 396 11.90 17.11 19.97
N SER A 397 12.73 18.14 19.85
CA SER A 397 13.51 18.67 20.98
C SER A 397 12.62 19.22 22.10
N ARG A 398 11.55 19.96 21.75
CA ARG A 398 10.62 20.49 22.74
C ARG A 398 9.80 19.39 23.40
N SER A 399 9.26 18.47 22.61
CA SER A 399 8.44 17.36 23.11
C SER A 399 9.24 16.40 23.99
N LEU A 400 10.52 16.17 23.67
CA LEU A 400 11.41 15.34 24.50
C LEU A 400 11.70 16.00 25.85
N ILE A 401 11.85 17.32 25.90
CA ILE A 401 12.02 18.04 27.18
C ILE A 401 10.70 18.09 27.96
N GLN A 402 9.57 18.19 27.27
CA GLN A 402 8.26 18.06 27.91
C GLN A 402 8.13 16.70 28.59
N GLU A 403 8.49 15.62 27.89
CA GLU A 403 8.50 14.26 28.42
C GLU A 403 9.52 14.08 29.56
N SER A 404 10.77 14.54 29.38
CA SER A 404 11.84 14.31 30.36
C SER A 404 11.65 15.07 31.66
N THR A 405 10.92 16.20 31.63
CA THR A 405 10.49 16.95 32.82
C THR A 405 9.24 16.35 33.49
N GLY A 406 8.70 15.25 32.93
CA GLY A 406 7.55 14.54 33.49
C GLY A 406 6.19 15.14 33.11
N GLY A 407 6.12 15.95 32.06
CA GLY A 407 4.85 16.45 31.53
C GLY A 407 3.97 15.29 31.03
N LYS A 408 2.70 15.28 31.43
CA LYS A 408 1.74 14.18 31.19
C LYS A 408 0.57 14.59 30.32
N THR A 409 0.28 15.89 30.24
CA THR A 409 -0.88 16.42 29.49
C THR A 409 -0.55 17.67 28.69
N GLN A 410 -1.48 18.10 27.83
CA GLN A 410 -1.38 19.34 27.06
C GLN A 410 -1.52 20.62 27.91
N MET A 411 -1.76 20.51 29.23
CA MET A 411 -1.64 21.66 30.13
C MET A 411 -0.22 22.25 30.13
N ALA A 412 0.80 21.43 29.88
CA ALA A 412 2.16 21.91 29.66
C ALA A 412 2.26 22.86 28.45
N GLY A 413 1.54 22.55 27.36
CA GLY A 413 1.41 23.42 26.20
C GLY A 413 0.79 24.77 26.55
N MET A 414 -0.27 24.79 27.35
CA MET A 414 -0.90 26.04 27.82
C MET A 414 0.04 26.85 28.71
N ALA A 415 0.72 26.23 29.66
CA ALA A 415 1.71 26.91 30.50
C ALA A 415 2.85 27.50 29.65
N SER A 416 3.30 26.78 28.63
CA SER A 416 4.31 27.29 27.69
C SER A 416 3.82 28.51 26.90
N ALA A 417 2.55 28.51 26.46
CA ALA A 417 1.93 29.62 25.76
C ALA A 417 1.84 30.87 26.65
N VAL A 418 1.54 30.72 27.95
CA VAL A 418 1.54 31.83 28.92
C VAL A 418 2.93 32.45 29.07
N ILE A 419 3.99 31.64 29.14
CA ILE A 419 5.37 32.15 29.21
C ILE A 419 5.75 32.94 27.96
N VAL A 420 5.39 32.43 26.77
CA VAL A 420 5.61 33.15 25.50
C VAL A 420 4.82 34.46 25.47
N LEU A 421 3.56 34.46 25.94
CA LEU A 421 2.72 35.67 26.01
C LEU A 421 3.35 36.75 26.91
N VAL A 422 3.80 36.38 28.11
CA VAL A 422 4.50 37.32 29.01
C VAL A 422 5.76 37.88 28.35
N THR A 423 6.50 37.04 27.64
CA THR A 423 7.71 37.43 26.93
C THR A 423 7.41 38.48 25.85
N VAL A 424 6.41 38.22 25.00
CA VAL A 424 6.00 39.14 23.92
C VAL A 424 5.52 40.49 24.47
N LEU A 425 4.80 40.50 25.58
CA LEU A 425 4.21 41.73 26.14
C LEU A 425 5.20 42.60 26.92
N LYS A 426 6.21 42.02 27.57
CA LYS A 426 7.09 42.75 28.50
C LYS A 426 8.59 42.56 28.26
N LEU A 427 9.02 41.39 27.78
CA LEU A 427 10.44 41.07 27.62
C LEU A 427 10.97 41.30 26.20
N GLY A 428 10.10 41.59 25.22
CA GLY A 428 10.48 41.86 23.83
C GLY A 428 11.65 42.85 23.65
N PRO A 429 11.62 44.04 24.30
CA PRO A 429 12.71 45.02 24.19
C PRO A 429 14.08 44.50 24.67
N LEU A 430 14.11 43.53 25.57
CA LEU A 430 15.37 42.96 26.06
C LEU A 430 16.12 42.20 24.97
N PHE A 431 15.43 41.69 23.94
CA PHE A 431 16.07 40.89 22.89
C PHE A 431 16.51 41.69 21.66
N GLN A 432 16.36 43.02 21.65
CA GLN A 432 16.68 43.85 20.48
C GLN A 432 18.17 43.82 20.11
N GLU A 433 19.04 43.87 21.13
CA GLU A 433 20.50 43.84 21.01
C GLU A 433 21.07 42.42 20.81
N LEU A 434 20.23 41.38 20.74
CA LEU A 434 20.69 40.01 20.60
C LEU A 434 21.33 39.78 19.21
N PRO A 435 22.59 39.30 19.13
CA PRO A 435 23.20 39.01 17.84
C PRO A 435 22.52 37.81 17.15
N LYS A 436 22.18 37.95 15.85
CA LYS A 436 21.58 36.87 15.04
C LYS A 436 22.48 35.63 14.96
N ALA A 437 23.80 35.82 15.07
CA ALA A 437 24.80 34.76 15.10
C ALA A 437 24.60 33.75 16.25
N VAL A 438 24.12 34.22 17.40
CA VAL A 438 23.87 33.39 18.58
C VAL A 438 22.64 32.51 18.35
N LEU A 439 21.59 33.07 17.73
CA LEU A 439 20.40 32.31 17.33
C LEU A 439 20.75 31.19 16.33
N ALA A 440 21.59 31.50 15.34
CA ALA A 440 22.14 30.52 14.40
C ALA A 440 22.92 29.39 15.12
N ALA A 441 23.78 29.74 16.08
CA ALA A 441 24.52 28.76 16.87
C ALA A 441 23.60 27.85 17.70
N ILE A 442 22.54 28.39 18.29
CA ILE A 442 21.54 27.60 19.03
C ILE A 442 20.85 26.59 18.11
N VAL A 443 20.44 27.00 16.91
CA VAL A 443 19.83 26.08 15.93
C VAL A 443 20.83 24.99 15.56
N PHE A 444 22.06 25.35 15.21
CA PHE A 444 23.09 24.38 14.81
C PHE A 444 23.33 23.31 15.87
N VAL A 445 23.52 23.71 17.14
CA VAL A 445 23.74 22.76 18.25
C VAL A 445 22.52 21.89 18.51
N ASN A 446 21.30 22.41 18.34
CA ASN A 446 20.06 21.65 18.55
C ASN A 446 19.84 20.56 17.49
N LEU A 447 20.45 20.67 16.30
CA LEU A 447 20.33 19.67 15.24
C LEU A 447 21.18 18.41 15.49
N LYS A 448 22.11 18.41 16.45
CA LYS A 448 22.95 17.24 16.82
C LYS A 448 22.13 15.97 17.07
N GLY A 449 20.98 16.10 17.74
CA GLY A 449 20.10 14.97 18.05
C GLY A 449 19.49 14.32 16.81
N MET A 450 19.19 15.11 15.78
CA MET A 450 18.63 14.62 14.51
C MET A 450 19.69 13.85 13.71
N PHE A 451 20.95 14.33 13.69
CA PHE A 451 22.03 13.59 13.03
C PHE A 451 22.37 12.27 13.71
N LYS A 452 22.23 12.17 15.04
CA LYS A 452 22.48 10.91 15.80
C LYS A 452 21.63 9.73 15.29
N GLN A 453 20.58 9.96 14.52
CA GLN A 453 19.79 8.91 13.86
C GLN A 453 20.59 8.07 12.84
N TYR A 454 21.82 8.44 12.46
CA TYR A 454 22.66 7.61 11.59
C TYR A 454 22.94 6.21 12.16
N TYR A 455 22.86 6.01 13.49
CA TYR A 455 22.98 4.69 14.11
C TYR A 455 21.90 3.69 13.63
N ASP A 456 20.79 4.20 13.09
CA ASP A 456 19.73 3.37 12.53
C ASP A 456 20.22 2.57 11.32
N ILE A 457 21.20 3.06 10.56
CA ILE A 457 21.76 2.33 9.40
C ILE A 457 22.30 0.96 9.83
N ILE A 458 23.06 0.91 10.93
CA ILE A 458 23.66 -0.32 11.44
C ILE A 458 22.58 -1.26 11.99
N THR A 459 21.61 -0.71 12.71
CA THR A 459 20.50 -1.46 13.29
C THR A 459 19.63 -2.07 12.20
N LEU A 460 19.22 -1.28 11.20
CA LEU A 460 18.40 -1.69 10.08
C LEU A 460 19.14 -2.67 9.16
N TRP A 461 20.45 -2.49 8.93
CA TRP A 461 21.25 -3.47 8.19
C TRP A 461 21.21 -4.87 8.83
N ARG A 462 21.15 -4.97 10.16
CA ARG A 462 21.07 -6.25 10.86
C ARG A 462 19.65 -6.81 10.94
N SER A 463 18.62 -5.96 11.02
CA SER A 463 17.23 -6.40 11.18
C SER A 463 16.48 -6.59 9.86
N SER A 464 16.43 -5.55 9.02
CA SER A 464 15.59 -5.51 7.81
C SER A 464 16.27 -4.70 6.72
N LYS A 465 16.80 -5.40 5.71
CA LYS A 465 17.44 -4.79 4.54
C LYS A 465 16.48 -3.88 3.78
N VAL A 466 15.19 -4.24 3.75
CA VAL A 466 14.15 -3.49 3.05
C VAL A 466 13.93 -2.12 3.70
N ASP A 467 13.81 -2.08 5.03
CA ASP A 467 13.61 -0.82 5.75
C ASP A 467 14.85 0.08 5.67
N LEU A 468 16.04 -0.51 5.57
CA LEU A 468 17.25 0.24 5.29
C LEU A 468 17.22 0.89 3.90
N VAL A 469 16.77 0.17 2.87
CA VAL A 469 16.67 0.75 1.51
C VAL A 469 15.67 1.91 1.51
N VAL A 470 14.52 1.78 2.19
CA VAL A 470 13.57 2.89 2.38
C VAL A 470 14.23 4.07 3.08
N TRP A 471 14.99 3.82 4.15
CA TRP A 471 15.73 4.87 4.87
C TRP A 471 16.73 5.59 3.95
N LEU A 472 17.55 4.85 3.20
CA LEU A 472 18.56 5.42 2.30
C LEU A 472 17.94 6.20 1.15
N VAL A 473 16.91 5.64 0.49
CA VAL A 473 16.19 6.32 -0.60
C VAL A 473 15.54 7.60 -0.09
N THR A 474 14.95 7.58 1.10
CA THR A 474 14.35 8.78 1.71
C THR A 474 15.40 9.84 2.00
N TRP A 475 16.53 9.47 2.58
CA TRP A 475 17.62 10.39 2.89
C TRP A 475 18.19 11.03 1.62
N VAL A 476 18.52 10.23 0.60
CA VAL A 476 19.07 10.72 -0.67
C VAL A 476 18.06 11.57 -1.44
N SER A 477 16.82 11.10 -1.61
CA SER A 477 15.78 11.84 -2.35
C SER A 477 15.46 13.18 -1.71
N THR A 478 15.42 13.27 -0.38
CA THR A 478 15.17 14.53 0.35
C THR A 478 16.33 15.51 0.24
N LEU A 479 17.58 15.04 0.22
CA LEU A 479 18.75 15.90 0.02
C LEU A 479 18.80 16.46 -1.40
N LEU A 480 18.45 15.66 -2.41
CA LEU A 480 18.56 16.05 -3.82
C LEU A 480 17.34 16.81 -4.36
N PHE A 481 16.11 16.43 -3.97
CA PHE A 481 14.88 16.99 -4.55
C PHE A 481 14.15 18.02 -3.68
N ASN A 482 14.76 18.50 -2.60
CA ASN A 482 14.12 19.27 -1.51
C ASN A 482 13.16 18.45 -0.64
N LEU A 483 12.65 19.11 0.40
CA LEU A 483 11.90 18.54 1.51
C LEU A 483 10.50 18.06 1.13
N ASP A 484 9.86 18.70 0.16
CA ASP A 484 8.52 18.38 -0.32
C ASP A 484 8.54 17.21 -1.32
N MET A 485 9.28 17.35 -2.42
CA MET A 485 9.38 16.32 -3.46
C MET A 485 10.08 15.06 -2.94
N GLY A 486 11.07 15.21 -2.05
CA GLY A 486 11.72 14.07 -1.38
C GLY A 486 10.77 13.26 -0.51
N LEU A 487 9.83 13.92 0.19
CA LEU A 487 8.80 13.22 0.96
C LEU A 487 7.83 12.46 0.03
N GLY A 488 7.40 13.09 -1.07
CA GLY A 488 6.55 12.43 -2.07
C GLY A 488 7.23 11.20 -2.70
N ALA A 489 8.50 11.33 -3.09
CA ALA A 489 9.29 10.24 -3.65
C ALA A 489 9.49 9.08 -2.66
N SER A 490 9.78 9.39 -1.39
CA SER A 490 9.98 8.37 -0.35
C SER A 490 8.71 7.60 0.01
N ILE A 491 7.56 8.28 0.12
CA ILE A 491 6.26 7.62 0.37
C ILE A 491 5.91 6.71 -0.81
N THR A 492 6.10 7.19 -2.04
CA THR A 492 5.85 6.39 -3.25
C THR A 492 6.72 5.14 -3.27
N PHE A 493 8.01 5.30 -2.96
CA PHE A 493 8.95 4.18 -2.87
C PHE A 493 8.60 3.18 -1.75
N ALA A 494 8.16 3.66 -0.58
CA ALA A 494 7.73 2.81 0.52
C ALA A 494 6.49 1.98 0.14
N VAL A 495 5.51 2.58 -0.55
CA VAL A 495 4.33 1.86 -1.07
C VAL A 495 4.73 0.83 -2.12
N LEU A 496 5.60 1.19 -3.07
CA LEU A 496 6.11 0.25 -4.08
C LEU A 496 6.81 -0.95 -3.43
N THR A 497 7.58 -0.71 -2.37
CA THR A 497 8.24 -1.78 -1.61
C THR A 497 7.24 -2.77 -1.01
N VAL A 498 6.12 -2.29 -0.49
CA VAL A 498 5.03 -3.16 0.00
C VAL A 498 4.43 -3.96 -1.16
N ILE A 499 4.15 -3.31 -2.30
CA ILE A 499 3.61 -3.97 -3.49
C ILE A 499 4.52 -5.10 -3.96
N PHE A 500 5.82 -4.84 -4.18
CA PHE A 500 6.77 -5.87 -4.62
C PHE A 500 6.90 -7.03 -3.64
N ARG A 501 6.84 -6.77 -2.33
CA ARG A 501 6.87 -7.84 -1.32
C ARG A 501 5.62 -8.71 -1.35
N THR A 502 4.46 -8.16 -1.65
CA THR A 502 3.21 -8.93 -1.78
C THR A 502 3.14 -9.72 -3.09
N GLN A 503 3.85 -9.28 -4.14
CA GLN A 503 3.88 -9.95 -5.45
C GLN A 503 4.82 -11.16 -5.50
N LEU A 504 5.76 -11.28 -4.57
CA LEU A 504 6.73 -12.38 -4.49
C LEU A 504 6.45 -13.31 -3.29
N PRO A 505 5.29 -14.00 -3.25
CA PRO A 505 5.03 -14.97 -2.20
C PRO A 505 5.88 -16.22 -2.37
N LYS A 506 6.13 -16.89 -1.26
CA LYS A 506 6.64 -18.26 -1.25
C LYS A 506 5.49 -19.24 -1.46
N TYR A 507 5.69 -20.21 -2.34
CA TYR A 507 4.78 -21.31 -2.60
C TYR A 507 5.42 -22.61 -2.11
N SER A 508 4.71 -23.37 -1.29
CA SER A 508 5.19 -24.63 -0.71
C SER A 508 4.19 -25.75 -0.95
N VAL A 509 4.70 -26.98 -0.97
CA VAL A 509 3.88 -28.19 -0.89
C VAL A 509 3.94 -28.67 0.54
N LEU A 510 2.77 -28.85 1.16
CA LEU A 510 2.67 -29.32 2.52
C LEU A 510 2.64 -30.84 2.55
N GLY A 511 3.32 -31.43 3.53
CA GLY A 511 3.17 -32.84 3.87
C GLY A 511 2.65 -33.02 5.30
N HIS A 512 2.32 -34.25 5.64
CA HIS A 512 1.73 -34.66 6.90
C HIS A 512 2.79 -35.07 7.93
N VAL A 513 2.62 -34.65 9.18
CA VAL A 513 3.42 -35.14 10.32
C VAL A 513 2.71 -36.37 10.93
N PRO A 514 3.34 -37.56 10.91
CA PRO A 514 2.71 -38.79 11.37
C PRO A 514 2.17 -38.71 12.81
N GLY A 515 0.96 -39.22 13.03
CA GLY A 515 0.31 -39.24 14.35
C GLY A 515 -0.27 -37.89 14.81
N THR A 516 -0.29 -36.87 13.95
CA THR A 516 -0.86 -35.54 14.26
C THR A 516 -1.77 -35.03 13.13
N GLU A 517 -2.49 -33.92 13.34
CA GLU A 517 -3.27 -33.23 12.30
C GLU A 517 -2.46 -32.12 11.59
N LEU A 518 -1.13 -32.08 11.79
CA LEU A 518 -0.29 -30.98 11.33
C LEU A 518 0.22 -31.22 9.91
N TYR A 519 0.09 -30.18 9.09
CA TYR A 519 0.65 -30.12 7.74
C TYR A 519 1.71 -29.02 7.68
N LEU A 520 2.93 -29.38 7.31
CA LEU A 520 4.08 -28.48 7.32
C LEU A 520 4.80 -28.53 5.97
N ASP A 521 5.54 -27.47 5.67
CA ASP A 521 6.35 -27.37 4.46
C ASP A 521 7.44 -28.45 4.42
N MET A 522 7.47 -29.21 3.32
CA MET A 522 8.40 -30.31 3.10
C MET A 522 9.82 -29.86 2.85
N GLU A 523 10.03 -28.64 2.32
CA GLU A 523 11.38 -28.12 2.10
C GLU A 523 12.05 -27.73 3.42
N THR A 524 11.26 -27.33 4.41
CA THR A 524 11.76 -26.82 5.69
C THR A 524 11.88 -27.92 6.77
N HIS A 525 11.05 -28.98 6.72
CA HIS A 525 10.95 -29.98 7.80
C HIS A 525 11.25 -31.41 7.30
N ARG A 526 12.11 -32.14 8.03
CA ARG A 526 12.60 -33.48 7.63
C ARG A 526 11.66 -34.64 7.97
N GLU A 527 10.81 -34.51 8.99
CA GLU A 527 9.95 -35.59 9.50
C GLU A 527 8.59 -35.66 8.78
N VAL A 528 8.36 -34.74 7.86
CA VAL A 528 7.10 -34.57 7.12
C VAL A 528 7.07 -35.53 5.92
N ARG A 529 5.92 -36.15 5.66
CA ARG A 529 5.73 -37.10 4.55
C ARG A 529 4.61 -36.67 3.62
N GLU A 530 4.76 -36.92 2.32
CA GLU A 530 3.69 -36.72 1.35
C GLU A 530 2.53 -37.68 1.62
N VAL A 531 1.31 -37.19 1.41
CA VAL A 531 0.13 -38.04 1.43
C VAL A 531 -0.01 -38.66 0.03
N PRO A 532 0.03 -40.00 -0.10
CA PRO A 532 -0.03 -40.65 -1.39
C PRO A 532 -1.25 -40.19 -2.19
N GLY A 533 -0.98 -39.70 -3.40
CA GLY A 533 -1.99 -39.25 -4.36
C GLY A 533 -2.72 -37.95 -4.07
N ILE A 534 -2.33 -37.23 -3.01
CA ILE A 534 -2.89 -35.92 -2.67
C ILE A 534 -1.76 -34.89 -2.62
N THR A 535 -1.87 -33.82 -3.42
CA THR A 535 -0.94 -32.68 -3.34
C THR A 535 -1.60 -31.53 -2.59
N ILE A 536 -0.98 -31.08 -1.51
CA ILE A 536 -1.46 -29.94 -0.72
C ILE A 536 -0.60 -28.72 -1.07
N PHE A 537 -1.19 -27.74 -1.75
CA PHE A 537 -0.50 -26.54 -2.20
C PHE A 537 -0.82 -25.37 -1.30
N HIS A 538 0.22 -24.75 -0.73
CA HIS A 538 0.11 -23.61 0.17
C HIS A 538 0.78 -22.38 -0.44
N SER A 539 0.11 -21.24 -0.33
CA SER A 539 0.70 -19.93 -0.62
C SER A 539 0.83 -19.10 0.66
N SER A 540 1.98 -18.46 0.82
CA SER A 540 2.24 -17.57 1.96
C SER A 540 1.57 -16.19 1.85
N ALA A 541 0.91 -15.88 0.73
CA ALA A 541 0.19 -14.62 0.55
C ALA A 541 -1.17 -14.80 -0.11
N THR A 542 -1.98 -13.75 0.01
CA THR A 542 -3.28 -13.63 -0.64
C THR A 542 -3.14 -13.58 -2.17
N VAL A 543 -4.06 -14.25 -2.88
CA VAL A 543 -4.09 -14.28 -4.36
C VAL A 543 -4.98 -13.15 -4.89
N TYR A 544 -4.43 -12.33 -5.78
CA TYR A 544 -5.10 -11.20 -6.42
C TYR A 544 -4.51 -10.95 -7.81
N PHE A 545 -5.01 -9.96 -8.55
CA PHE A 545 -4.68 -9.72 -9.96
C PHE A 545 -3.18 -9.66 -10.27
N ALA A 546 -2.34 -9.18 -9.34
CA ALA A 546 -0.92 -9.01 -9.61
C ALA A 546 -0.08 -10.27 -9.44
N ASN A 547 -0.57 -11.27 -8.69
CA ASN A 547 0.15 -12.53 -8.45
C ASN A 547 -0.63 -13.79 -8.88
N ALA A 548 -1.83 -13.65 -9.45
CA ALA A 548 -2.67 -14.76 -9.89
C ALA A 548 -1.98 -15.66 -10.94
N ASP A 549 -1.29 -15.07 -11.90
CA ASP A 549 -0.56 -15.83 -12.93
C ASP A 549 0.63 -16.59 -12.33
N LEU A 550 1.39 -15.93 -11.43
CA LEU A 550 2.49 -16.56 -10.69
C LEU A 550 1.99 -17.71 -9.80
N TYR A 551 0.80 -17.58 -9.19
CA TYR A 551 0.18 -18.64 -8.41
C TYR A 551 -0.13 -19.85 -9.29
N LEU A 552 -0.71 -19.62 -10.48
CA LEU A 552 -1.04 -20.69 -11.43
C LEU A 552 0.22 -21.40 -11.96
N GLU A 553 1.26 -20.64 -12.31
CA GLU A 553 2.54 -21.19 -12.77
C GLU A 553 3.24 -21.98 -11.66
N ALA A 554 3.25 -21.47 -10.43
CA ALA A 554 3.82 -22.15 -9.28
C ALA A 554 3.06 -23.45 -8.95
N LEU A 555 1.72 -23.44 -9.03
CA LEU A 555 0.90 -24.63 -8.85
C LEU A 555 1.21 -25.69 -9.91
N LYS A 556 1.33 -25.30 -11.18
CA LYS A 556 1.73 -26.19 -12.28
C LYS A 556 3.13 -26.77 -12.06
N GLY A 557 4.09 -25.93 -11.68
CA GLY A 557 5.47 -26.34 -11.44
C GLY A 557 5.62 -27.28 -10.23
N LYS A 558 4.95 -26.97 -9.11
CA LYS A 558 5.04 -27.75 -7.86
C LYS A 558 4.20 -29.03 -7.87
N SER A 559 3.11 -29.08 -8.63
CA SER A 559 2.33 -30.32 -8.82
C SER A 559 3.01 -31.32 -9.75
N GLY A 560 4.02 -30.89 -10.52
CA GLY A 560 4.70 -31.75 -11.50
C GLY A 560 3.83 -32.14 -12.70
N LEU A 561 2.65 -31.54 -12.85
CA LEU A 561 1.68 -31.83 -13.91
C LEU A 561 1.78 -30.78 -15.02
N ASP A 562 2.22 -31.18 -16.21
CA ASP A 562 2.17 -30.32 -17.41
C ASP A 562 0.76 -30.35 -18.02
N ILE A 563 -0.16 -29.61 -17.38
CA ILE A 563 -1.59 -29.59 -17.68
C ILE A 563 -1.84 -29.35 -19.18
N SER A 564 -1.13 -28.41 -19.79
CA SER A 564 -1.30 -28.05 -21.20
C SER A 564 -1.03 -29.24 -22.12
N LYS A 565 0.05 -29.99 -21.88
CA LYS A 565 0.36 -31.21 -22.64
C LYS A 565 -0.64 -32.33 -22.33
N MET A 566 -1.06 -32.46 -21.07
CA MET A 566 -1.98 -33.50 -20.62
C MET A 566 -3.38 -33.34 -21.22
N ILE A 567 -3.91 -32.11 -21.26
CA ILE A 567 -5.19 -31.80 -21.93
C ILE A 567 -5.12 -32.17 -23.41
N ILE A 568 -4.04 -31.76 -24.11
CA ILE A 568 -3.85 -32.09 -25.54
C ILE A 568 -3.80 -33.61 -25.74
N TYR A 569 -3.10 -34.33 -24.87
CA TYR A 569 -3.00 -35.77 -24.94
C TYR A 569 -4.35 -36.46 -24.72
N LYS A 570 -5.10 -36.07 -23.69
CA LYS A 570 -6.43 -36.63 -23.39
C LYS A 570 -7.40 -36.39 -24.54
N ARG A 571 -7.47 -35.17 -25.07
CA ARG A 571 -8.29 -34.84 -26.26
C ARG A 571 -7.90 -35.69 -27.48
N ARG A 572 -6.61 -36.00 -27.67
CA ARG A 572 -6.13 -36.88 -28.74
C ARG A 572 -6.56 -38.34 -28.53
N GLN A 573 -6.56 -38.83 -27.29
CA GLN A 573 -7.04 -40.17 -26.95
C GLN A 573 -8.56 -40.29 -27.13
N GLU A 574 -9.33 -39.34 -26.63
CA GLU A 574 -10.79 -39.29 -26.82
C GLU A 574 -11.16 -39.23 -28.31
N ALA A 575 -10.43 -38.45 -29.11
CA ALA A 575 -10.62 -38.41 -30.56
C ALA A 575 -10.32 -39.76 -31.22
N LYS A 576 -9.27 -40.48 -30.77
CA LYS A 576 -8.98 -41.85 -31.25
C LYS A 576 -10.08 -42.84 -30.85
N GLN A 577 -10.60 -42.73 -29.63
CA GLN A 577 -11.66 -43.60 -29.11
C GLN A 577 -12.98 -43.35 -29.84
N ARG A 578 -13.40 -42.08 -29.98
CA ARG A 578 -14.56 -41.70 -30.81
C ARG A 578 -14.44 -42.19 -32.25
N ARG A 579 -13.23 -42.21 -32.83
CA ARG A 579 -12.99 -42.79 -34.16
C ARG A 579 -13.16 -44.32 -34.16
N ARG A 580 -12.73 -45.02 -33.11
CA ARG A 580 -12.95 -46.47 -32.94
C ARG A 580 -14.43 -46.78 -32.74
N ASP A 581 -15.13 -46.03 -31.90
CA ASP A 581 -16.56 -46.21 -31.64
C ASP A 581 -17.40 -45.97 -32.90
N LYS A 582 -17.10 -44.90 -33.65
CA LYS A 582 -17.73 -44.67 -34.97
C LYS A 582 -17.45 -45.79 -35.97
N ARG A 583 -16.27 -46.40 -35.93
CA ARG A 583 -15.93 -47.56 -36.79
C ARG A 583 -16.68 -48.82 -36.33
N ALA A 584 -16.79 -49.07 -35.03
CA ALA A 584 -17.54 -50.17 -34.45
C ALA A 584 -19.05 -50.04 -34.73
N GLU A 585 -19.61 -48.85 -34.57
CA GLU A 585 -21.01 -48.55 -34.89
C GLU A 585 -21.30 -48.77 -36.38
N ARG A 586 -20.39 -48.36 -37.27
CA ARG A 586 -20.50 -48.64 -38.71
C ARG A 586 -20.43 -50.15 -39.02
N ARG A 587 -19.63 -50.93 -38.29
CA ARG A 587 -19.56 -52.39 -38.43
C ARG A 587 -20.84 -53.06 -37.93
N ALA A 588 -21.32 -52.69 -36.74
CA ALA A 588 -22.59 -53.16 -36.18
C ALA A 588 -23.79 -52.86 -37.09
N LYS A 589 -23.85 -51.66 -37.69
CA LYS A 589 -24.89 -51.31 -38.68
C LYS A 589 -24.82 -52.19 -39.94
N ARG A 590 -23.62 -52.57 -40.39
CA ARG A 590 -23.44 -53.48 -41.54
C ARG A 590 -23.86 -54.92 -41.20
N GLU A 591 -23.53 -55.40 -40.01
CA GLU A 591 -23.92 -56.73 -39.51
C GLU A 591 -25.43 -56.82 -39.28
N ALA A 592 -26.06 -55.81 -38.68
CA ALA A 592 -27.50 -55.72 -38.51
C ALA A 592 -28.24 -55.70 -39.87
N LYS A 593 -27.68 -55.02 -40.88
CA LYS A 593 -28.22 -55.09 -42.26
C LYS A 593 -28.10 -56.50 -42.84
N ARG A 594 -26.97 -57.19 -42.64
CA ARG A 594 -26.79 -58.59 -43.10
C ARG A 594 -27.74 -59.56 -42.40
N GLN A 595 -27.93 -59.42 -41.08
CA GLN A 595 -28.89 -60.22 -40.32
C GLN A 595 -30.34 -59.96 -40.76
N LYS A 596 -30.74 -58.70 -40.99
CA LYS A 596 -32.04 -58.38 -41.58
C LYS A 596 -32.23 -59.00 -42.98
N HIS A 597 -31.19 -58.99 -43.80
CA HIS A 597 -31.25 -59.61 -45.13
C HIS A 597 -31.33 -61.14 -45.06
N ALA A 598 -30.66 -61.76 -44.09
CA ALA A 598 -30.72 -63.19 -43.83
C ALA A 598 -32.09 -63.62 -43.25
N LEU A 599 -32.68 -62.81 -42.35
CA LEU A 599 -34.04 -62.99 -41.84
C LEU A 599 -35.08 -62.89 -42.96
N ARG A 600 -34.99 -61.87 -43.83
CA ARG A 600 -35.87 -61.75 -45.01
C ARG A 600 -35.71 -62.92 -45.99
N ALA A 601 -34.48 -63.42 -46.17
CA ALA A 601 -34.23 -64.59 -47.01
C ALA A 601 -34.73 -65.90 -46.38
N ALA A 602 -34.82 -65.97 -45.04
CA ALA A 602 -35.41 -67.10 -44.32
C ALA A 602 -36.95 -67.04 -44.35
N GLU A 603 -37.54 -65.84 -44.23
CA GLU A 603 -38.99 -65.60 -44.41
C GLU A 603 -39.42 -65.95 -45.85
N GLN A 604 -38.67 -65.54 -46.87
CA GLN A 604 -38.92 -65.93 -48.27
C GLN A 604 -38.75 -67.43 -48.54
N LYS A 605 -37.99 -68.16 -47.72
CA LYS A 605 -37.87 -69.62 -47.86
C LYS A 605 -39.02 -70.39 -47.21
N THR A 606 -39.84 -69.74 -46.39
CA THR A 606 -40.95 -70.37 -45.65
C THR A 606 -42.30 -70.18 -46.37
N GLU A 607 -42.42 -69.23 -47.31
CA GLU A 607 -43.65 -68.98 -48.08
C GLU A 607 -43.75 -69.70 -49.45
N VAL A 608 -42.76 -70.51 -49.86
CA VAL A 608 -42.84 -71.27 -51.13
C VAL A 608 -43.37 -72.69 -50.87
N PHE A 609 -44.60 -72.81 -50.37
CA PHE A 609 -45.45 -73.99 -50.54
C PHE A 609 -46.88 -73.68 -50.04
N SER A 610 -47.77 -73.22 -50.93
CA SER A 610 -49.24 -73.47 -50.94
C SER A 610 -49.88 -72.71 -52.12
N VAL A 611 -50.79 -73.38 -52.84
CA VAL A 611 -51.34 -73.06 -54.17
C VAL A 611 -52.85 -72.74 -54.07
N GLU A 612 -53.33 -71.82 -54.95
CA GLU A 612 -54.74 -71.55 -55.41
C GLU A 612 -55.79 -71.10 -54.34
N GLU A 613 -56.82 -70.27 -54.57
CA GLU A 613 -57.68 -70.01 -55.75
C GLU A 613 -58.52 -68.71 -55.60
N ALA A 614 -58.88 -68.10 -56.76
CA ALA A 614 -60.15 -67.42 -57.14
C ALA A 614 -60.66 -66.04 -56.60
N ALA A 615 -60.81 -65.11 -57.58
CA ALA A 615 -62.07 -64.46 -58.04
C ALA A 615 -62.42 -62.97 -57.72
N GLY A 616 -62.43 -62.17 -58.82
CA GLY A 616 -63.48 -61.21 -59.26
C GLY A 616 -63.68 -59.87 -58.49
N GLN A 617 -64.15 -58.74 -59.05
CA GLN A 617 -64.49 -58.29 -60.40
C GLN A 617 -64.90 -56.78 -60.32
N TRP A 618 -64.28 -55.89 -61.12
CA TRP A 618 -64.83 -54.70 -61.84
C TRP A 618 -65.46 -53.48 -61.11
N LYS A 619 -65.06 -52.24 -61.47
CA LYS A 619 -65.74 -51.38 -62.48
C LYS A 619 -65.04 -50.03 -62.73
N GLU A 620 -65.31 -49.54 -63.94
CA GLU A 620 -64.79 -48.39 -64.69
C GLU A 620 -65.45 -47.01 -64.35
N PRO A 621 -65.05 -45.89 -65.02
CA PRO A 621 -64.99 -44.54 -64.44
C PRO A 621 -66.04 -43.52 -64.97
N GLY A 622 -66.08 -42.34 -64.32
CA GLY A 622 -66.30 -41.05 -65.01
C GLY A 622 -67.45 -40.16 -64.51
N GLY A 623 -67.13 -38.88 -64.25
CA GLY A 623 -68.02 -37.74 -64.53
C GLY A 623 -68.40 -36.78 -63.39
N GLY A 624 -67.78 -35.58 -63.38
CA GLY A 624 -68.49 -34.28 -63.46
C GLY A 624 -68.97 -33.53 -62.20
N ASP A 625 -68.31 -32.38 -61.96
CA ASP A 625 -68.78 -31.07 -61.44
C ASP A 625 -69.41 -30.85 -60.05
N GLY A 626 -68.93 -29.76 -59.40
CA GLY A 626 -69.79 -28.84 -58.63
C GLY A 626 -69.38 -28.45 -57.20
N ASP A 627 -68.55 -27.41 -57.09
CA ASP A 627 -68.50 -26.33 -56.07
C ASP A 627 -68.30 -26.55 -54.54
N ARG A 628 -67.24 -25.87 -54.06
CA ARG A 628 -67.00 -25.09 -52.80
C ARG A 628 -67.11 -25.84 -51.45
N GLU A 629 -66.17 -25.69 -50.49
CA GLU A 629 -65.58 -24.45 -49.97
C GLU A 629 -64.26 -24.74 -49.18
N GLU A 630 -63.43 -23.70 -49.13
CA GLU A 630 -62.10 -23.43 -48.54
C GLU A 630 -61.53 -24.30 -47.40
N SER A 631 -60.24 -24.67 -47.48
CA SER A 631 -59.11 -23.83 -46.99
C SER A 631 -57.79 -24.63 -46.93
N LEU A 632 -56.88 -24.27 -47.86
CA LEU A 632 -55.41 -24.13 -47.79
C LEU A 632 -54.62 -25.14 -46.90
N GLY A 633 -53.64 -25.89 -47.39
CA GLY A 633 -52.80 -25.70 -48.57
C GLY A 633 -51.36 -26.07 -48.20
N ASP A 634 -50.92 -27.17 -48.80
CA ASP A 634 -49.64 -27.88 -48.69
C ASP A 634 -48.42 -27.02 -49.08
N ASP A 635 -47.20 -27.49 -48.77
CA ASP A 635 -46.38 -28.19 -49.77
C ASP A 635 -44.85 -28.13 -49.56
N GLN A 636 -44.24 -29.12 -50.18
CA GLN A 636 -42.95 -29.73 -49.90
C GLN A 636 -41.98 -29.54 -51.09
N ARG A 637 -40.67 -29.71 -50.80
CA ARG A 637 -39.55 -30.15 -51.70
C ARG A 637 -38.67 -29.10 -52.40
N GLY A 638 -37.37 -29.44 -52.44
CA GLY A 638 -36.68 -29.66 -53.72
C GLY A 638 -35.44 -28.80 -54.03
N TRP A 639 -34.26 -29.43 -54.03
CA TRP A 639 -32.90 -28.87 -54.23
C TRP A 639 -32.53 -28.38 -55.64
N CYS A 640 -31.62 -27.39 -55.74
CA CYS A 640 -30.36 -27.39 -56.54
C CYS A 640 -29.51 -26.14 -56.24
N GLY A 641 -28.19 -26.15 -56.44
CA GLY A 641 -27.25 -25.07 -56.05
C GLY A 641 -26.79 -24.12 -57.16
N ARG A 642 -26.15 -22.98 -56.78
CA ARG A 642 -24.96 -22.35 -57.42
C ARG A 642 -24.52 -21.05 -56.71
N GLU A 643 -23.19 -20.94 -56.57
CA GLU A 643 -22.26 -19.79 -56.70
C GLU A 643 -22.51 -18.37 -56.14
N ASN A 644 -21.41 -17.85 -55.58
CA ASN A 644 -20.90 -16.47 -55.50
C ASN A 644 -21.41 -15.49 -54.43
N GLY A 645 -20.47 -15.12 -53.56
CA GLY A 645 -20.14 -13.71 -53.29
C GLY A 645 -20.81 -13.05 -52.09
N THR A 646 -19.96 -12.54 -51.17
CA THR A 646 -20.06 -11.33 -50.32
C THR A 646 -19.49 -11.64 -48.92
N VAL A 647 -18.26 -11.24 -48.61
CA VAL A 647 -17.79 -9.89 -48.21
C VAL A 647 -18.34 -9.48 -46.84
N PHE A 648 -17.43 -9.53 -45.86
CA PHE A 648 -17.55 -8.90 -44.55
C PHE A 648 -17.70 -7.38 -44.69
N VAL A 649 -18.66 -6.79 -43.97
CA VAL A 649 -18.72 -5.34 -43.72
C VAL A 649 -18.83 -5.12 -42.21
N MET A 650 -17.78 -4.56 -41.61
CA MET A 650 -17.81 -3.90 -40.31
C MET A 650 -18.37 -2.48 -40.46
N PRO A 651 -18.96 -1.89 -39.40
CA PRO A 651 -19.52 -0.54 -39.47
C PRO A 651 -18.42 0.53 -39.54
N THR A 652 -18.62 1.56 -40.35
CA THR A 652 -17.81 2.78 -40.41
C THR A 652 -18.60 3.98 -39.88
N THR A 653 -17.94 4.80 -39.05
CA THR A 653 -18.20 6.24 -38.85
C THR A 653 -16.85 6.93 -38.54
N PRO A 654 -16.66 8.24 -38.80
CA PRO A 654 -15.99 8.74 -40.01
C PRO A 654 -14.63 9.41 -39.72
N ARG A 655 -13.91 9.70 -40.82
CA ARG A 655 -12.61 10.37 -40.90
C ARG A 655 -12.64 11.84 -40.47
N THR A 656 -11.49 12.33 -40.00
CA THR A 656 -10.92 13.63 -40.41
C THR A 656 -9.43 13.46 -40.77
N PRO A 657 -8.87 14.31 -41.65
CA PRO A 657 -7.64 14.04 -42.38
C PRO A 657 -6.42 14.80 -41.80
N ASP A 658 -5.27 14.41 -42.34
CA ASP A 658 -4.00 15.14 -42.42
C ASP A 658 -2.80 14.62 -41.59
N ASP A 659 -1.74 14.44 -42.37
CA ASP A 659 -0.31 14.44 -42.14
C ASP A 659 0.53 13.21 -41.69
N GLN A 660 1.61 13.11 -42.48
CA GLN A 660 2.71 12.15 -42.60
C GLN A 660 3.48 11.87 -41.31
N CYS A 661 3.97 10.62 -41.14
CA CYS A 661 5.40 10.34 -41.28
C CYS A 661 5.76 8.84 -41.11
N SER A 662 6.75 8.46 -41.92
CA SER A 662 7.55 7.22 -41.97
C SER A 662 8.03 6.67 -40.61
N TRP A 663 8.26 5.35 -40.50
CA TRP A 663 9.60 4.73 -40.31
C TRP A 663 9.55 3.18 -40.40
N GLU A 664 10.56 2.64 -41.08
CA GLU A 664 10.99 1.22 -41.17
C GLU A 664 11.24 0.56 -39.80
N TYR A 665 11.23 -0.78 -39.74
CA TYR A 665 12.22 -1.49 -38.90
C TYR A 665 12.71 -2.83 -39.46
N LEU A 666 14.04 -2.94 -39.35
CA LEU A 666 14.98 -3.93 -39.83
C LEU A 666 14.94 -5.29 -39.13
N LYS A 667 15.46 -6.28 -39.86
CA LYS A 667 15.84 -7.62 -39.42
C LYS A 667 17.33 -7.66 -39.07
N GLY A 668 17.69 -8.42 -38.03
CA GLY A 668 19.05 -8.93 -37.74
C GLY A 668 19.19 -9.24 -36.24
N SER A 669 19.87 -10.29 -35.76
CA SER A 669 20.60 -11.42 -36.34
C SER A 669 21.19 -12.26 -35.18
N LYS A 670 21.35 -13.59 -35.39
CA LYS A 670 22.31 -14.56 -34.76
C LYS A 670 22.13 -14.90 -33.26
N ASP A 671 22.31 -16.14 -32.76
CA ASP A 671 22.69 -17.52 -33.18
C ASP A 671 22.53 -18.45 -31.92
N PRO A 672 22.91 -19.75 -31.85
CA PRO A 672 22.59 -20.94 -32.67
C PRO A 672 22.24 -22.23 -31.82
N ASP A 673 22.19 -23.39 -32.49
CA ASP A 673 22.26 -24.79 -31.99
C ASP A 673 20.96 -25.58 -31.69
N CYS A 674 20.44 -26.31 -32.68
CA CYS A 674 20.83 -27.71 -32.93
C CYS A 674 20.02 -28.35 -34.09
N ALA A 675 20.68 -28.50 -35.25
CA ALA A 675 20.63 -29.57 -36.27
C ALA A 675 19.36 -30.46 -36.38
N THR A 676 18.52 -30.29 -37.41
CA THR A 676 18.50 -30.91 -38.77
C THR A 676 17.98 -32.35 -38.90
N LEU A 677 16.88 -32.48 -39.64
CA LEU A 677 16.55 -33.44 -40.71
C LEU A 677 15.13 -33.04 -41.16
N GLY A 678 14.85 -32.45 -42.32
CA GLY A 678 15.37 -32.71 -43.66
C GLY A 678 14.13 -32.89 -44.53
N ALA A 679 13.64 -31.80 -45.11
CA ALA A 679 12.53 -31.84 -46.07
C ALA A 679 13.08 -32.22 -47.45
N VAL A 680 12.39 -33.15 -48.13
CA VAL A 680 12.45 -33.27 -49.59
C VAL A 680 11.01 -33.35 -50.08
N SER A 681 10.59 -32.30 -50.77
CA SER A 681 9.46 -32.34 -51.69
C SER A 681 10.05 -32.40 -53.09
N GLU A 682 9.50 -33.24 -53.96
CA GLU A 682 9.36 -32.93 -55.38
C GLU A 682 8.26 -33.80 -56.02
N LEU A 683 7.44 -33.11 -56.81
CA LEU A 683 6.49 -33.46 -57.89
C LEU A 683 6.40 -34.95 -58.33
N GLN A 684 5.27 -35.50 -58.80
CA GLN A 684 4.40 -35.03 -59.89
C GLN A 684 3.18 -35.97 -60.04
N ASP A 685 2.05 -35.46 -60.51
CA ASP A 685 0.84 -36.22 -60.88
C ASP A 685 1.03 -37.16 -62.09
N GLY A 686 0.25 -38.25 -62.15
CA GLY A 686 0.07 -39.05 -63.37
C GLY A 686 -0.78 -40.31 -63.17
N ASP A 687 -2.02 -40.28 -63.70
CA ASP A 687 -2.99 -41.38 -63.76
C ASP A 687 -2.48 -42.67 -64.41
N THR A 688 -2.94 -43.86 -63.98
CA THR A 688 -3.70 -44.84 -64.81
C THR A 688 -4.02 -46.17 -64.10
N THR A 689 -5.33 -46.48 -64.07
CA THR A 689 -6.04 -47.77 -64.27
C THR A 689 -5.41 -49.14 -63.96
N THR A 690 -6.25 -49.98 -63.33
CA THR A 690 -6.47 -51.46 -63.46
C THR A 690 -6.00 -52.43 -62.35
N LEU A 691 -7.02 -53.13 -61.82
CA LEU A 691 -7.13 -54.56 -61.45
C LEU A 691 -5.99 -55.28 -60.68
N GLY A 692 -6.34 -55.87 -59.53
CA GLY A 692 -5.66 -57.08 -59.05
C GLY A 692 -5.59 -57.28 -57.53
N SER A 693 -6.60 -57.95 -56.99
CA SER A 693 -6.55 -58.96 -55.90
C SER A 693 -5.26 -59.13 -55.06
N SER A 694 -5.44 -59.03 -53.73
CA SER A 694 -4.86 -59.89 -52.67
C SER A 694 -3.33 -59.89 -52.45
N SER A 695 -2.84 -59.05 -51.54
CA SER A 695 -1.61 -59.32 -50.75
C SER A 695 -1.33 -58.34 -49.60
N GLU A 696 -2.34 -57.89 -48.83
CA GLU A 696 -2.13 -56.99 -47.66
C GLU A 696 -2.29 -57.66 -46.27
N ASP A 697 -2.07 -58.97 -46.16
CA ASP A 697 -2.21 -59.69 -44.87
C ASP A 697 -0.89 -59.98 -44.14
N THR A 698 0.25 -59.47 -44.64
CA THR A 698 1.57 -59.76 -44.03
C THR A 698 2.30 -58.55 -43.46
N LEU A 699 1.98 -57.31 -43.87
CA LEU A 699 2.67 -56.10 -43.36
C LEU A 699 2.03 -55.54 -42.07
N SER A 700 0.78 -55.88 -41.81
CA SER A 700 -0.02 -55.41 -40.67
C SER A 700 0.26 -56.17 -39.37
N ARG A 701 0.94 -57.34 -39.43
CA ARG A 701 1.30 -58.12 -38.23
C ARG A 701 2.68 -57.79 -37.63
N GLU A 702 3.55 -57.10 -38.35
CA GLU A 702 4.87 -56.70 -37.81
C GLU A 702 4.88 -55.28 -37.21
N LEU A 703 4.03 -54.37 -37.68
CA LEU A 703 3.86 -53.04 -37.08
C LEU A 703 3.06 -53.06 -35.76
N ASP A 704 2.23 -54.08 -35.52
CA ASP A 704 1.49 -54.24 -34.27
C ASP A 704 2.32 -54.84 -33.12
N LYS A 705 3.50 -55.41 -33.40
CA LYS A 705 4.41 -55.91 -32.35
C LYS A 705 5.37 -54.85 -31.81
N VAL A 706 5.69 -53.81 -32.60
CA VAL A 706 6.65 -52.77 -32.18
C VAL A 706 5.99 -51.59 -31.46
N SER A 707 4.65 -51.42 -31.55
CA SER A 707 3.94 -50.33 -30.85
C SER A 707 3.14 -50.75 -29.61
N MET A 708 3.01 -52.04 -29.30
CA MET A 708 2.25 -52.51 -28.12
C MET A 708 3.10 -52.80 -26.87
N GLY A 709 4.43 -52.69 -26.95
CA GLY A 709 5.34 -53.00 -25.83
C GLY A 709 5.73 -51.83 -24.92
N SER A 710 5.30 -50.58 -25.19
CA SER A 710 5.83 -49.39 -24.49
C SER A 710 4.79 -48.37 -24.02
N LEU A 711 3.49 -48.59 -24.20
CA LEU A 711 2.47 -47.75 -23.56
C LEU A 711 2.02 -48.41 -22.25
N GLY A 712 2.88 -48.31 -21.24
CA GLY A 712 2.42 -48.39 -19.86
C GLY A 712 1.33 -47.34 -19.63
N LYS A 713 0.24 -47.74 -18.98
CA LYS A 713 -0.70 -46.82 -18.34
C LYS A 713 0.11 -45.80 -17.54
N TRP A 714 0.11 -44.53 -17.94
CA TRP A 714 0.45 -43.46 -17.00
C TRP A 714 -0.74 -43.38 -16.03
N THR A 715 -0.74 -44.20 -14.98
CA THR A 715 -1.54 -43.90 -13.80
C THR A 715 -0.79 -42.80 -13.07
N TRP A 716 -1.27 -41.57 -13.19
CA TRP A 716 -0.75 -40.46 -12.40
C TRP A 716 -1.03 -40.80 -10.93
N ASP A 717 -0.01 -40.73 -10.07
CA ASP A 717 -0.19 -41.04 -8.66
C ASP A 717 -1.14 -40.03 -7.98
N ILE A 718 -1.23 -38.81 -8.50
CA ILE A 718 -2.04 -37.71 -7.94
C ILE A 718 -3.48 -37.76 -8.48
N HIS A 719 -4.44 -37.94 -7.59
CA HIS A 719 -5.88 -37.89 -7.90
C HIS A 719 -6.55 -36.61 -7.38
N SER A 720 -5.96 -35.94 -6.37
CA SER A 720 -6.56 -34.75 -5.77
C SER A 720 -5.54 -33.69 -5.39
N ILE A 721 -5.94 -32.43 -5.54
CA ILE A 721 -5.16 -31.25 -5.17
C ILE A 721 -5.96 -30.45 -4.16
N ILE A 722 -5.35 -30.13 -3.02
CA ILE A 722 -5.94 -29.27 -1.99
C ILE A 722 -5.22 -27.93 -2.04
N LEU A 723 -5.95 -26.86 -2.31
CA LEU A 723 -5.47 -25.50 -2.28
C LEU A 723 -5.72 -24.93 -0.87
N ASP A 724 -4.65 -24.72 -0.12
CA ASP A 724 -4.69 -24.08 1.19
C ASP A 724 -4.72 -22.55 1.02
N LEU A 725 -5.88 -21.96 1.33
CA LEU A 725 -6.16 -20.53 1.24
C LEU A 725 -6.24 -19.87 2.64
N SER A 726 -5.67 -20.50 3.67
CA SER A 726 -5.62 -19.96 5.04
C SER A 726 -4.98 -18.56 5.16
N THR A 727 -4.10 -18.20 4.23
CA THR A 727 -3.42 -16.89 4.18
C THR A 727 -4.17 -15.84 3.34
N ALA A 728 -5.29 -16.21 2.71
CA ALA A 728 -6.09 -15.29 1.90
C ALA A 728 -6.97 -14.42 2.81
N ASN A 729 -6.70 -13.11 2.80
CA ASN A 729 -7.53 -12.13 3.53
C ASN A 729 -8.65 -11.54 2.65
N PHE A 730 -8.44 -11.52 1.33
CA PHE A 730 -9.39 -11.07 0.31
C PHE A 730 -9.12 -11.79 -1.01
N ILE A 731 -10.02 -11.70 -1.97
CA ILE A 731 -9.82 -12.19 -3.34
C ILE A 731 -10.52 -11.25 -4.31
N ASP A 732 -9.90 -10.97 -5.45
CA ASP A 732 -10.48 -10.10 -6.47
C ASP A 732 -11.05 -10.88 -7.65
N THR A 733 -11.68 -10.17 -8.58
CA THR A 733 -12.36 -10.78 -9.74
C THR A 733 -11.40 -11.56 -10.65
N VAL A 734 -10.15 -11.11 -10.79
CA VAL A 734 -9.13 -11.79 -11.59
C VAL A 734 -8.71 -13.09 -10.92
N ALA A 735 -8.42 -13.07 -9.61
CA ALA A 735 -8.09 -14.26 -8.86
C ALA A 735 -9.24 -15.27 -8.82
N ILE A 736 -10.51 -14.82 -8.67
CA ILE A 736 -11.68 -15.71 -8.77
C ILE A 736 -11.74 -16.40 -10.14
N LYS A 737 -11.49 -15.66 -11.23
CA LYS A 737 -11.45 -16.21 -12.58
C LYS A 737 -10.31 -17.22 -12.74
N THR A 738 -9.12 -16.91 -12.21
CA THR A 738 -7.97 -17.83 -12.22
C THR A 738 -8.25 -19.09 -11.43
N MET A 739 -8.88 -18.99 -10.25
CA MET A 739 -9.29 -20.15 -9.46
C MET A 739 -10.32 -21.01 -10.20
N ARG A 740 -11.28 -20.40 -10.90
CA ARG A 740 -12.24 -21.15 -11.73
C ARG A 740 -11.53 -21.90 -12.86
N ASN A 741 -10.57 -21.26 -13.50
CA ASN A 741 -9.76 -21.89 -14.55
C ASN A 741 -8.94 -23.06 -13.98
N ILE A 742 -8.36 -22.94 -12.78
CA ILE A 742 -7.67 -24.04 -12.10
C ILE A 742 -8.62 -25.22 -11.92
N PHE A 743 -9.81 -25.00 -11.35
CA PHE A 743 -10.80 -26.07 -11.16
C PHE A 743 -11.21 -26.74 -12.47
N HIS A 744 -11.35 -25.97 -13.54
CA HIS A 744 -11.70 -26.47 -14.86
C HIS A 744 -10.55 -27.26 -15.51
N ASP A 745 -9.35 -26.69 -15.55
CA ASP A 745 -8.18 -27.26 -16.24
C ASP A 745 -7.69 -28.56 -15.57
N PHE A 746 -7.67 -28.60 -14.23
CA PHE A 746 -7.36 -29.83 -13.50
C PHE A 746 -8.51 -30.85 -13.57
N GLY A 747 -9.76 -30.37 -13.62
CA GLY A 747 -10.92 -31.23 -13.88
C GLY A 747 -10.88 -31.91 -15.24
N GLU A 748 -10.39 -31.23 -16.29
CA GLU A 748 -10.21 -31.82 -17.62
C GLU A 748 -9.24 -33.03 -17.59
N ILE A 749 -8.28 -33.10 -16.67
CA ILE A 749 -7.32 -34.21 -16.54
C ILE A 749 -7.72 -35.25 -15.47
N ASP A 750 -8.98 -35.22 -15.01
CA ASP A 750 -9.53 -36.10 -13.97
C ASP A 750 -8.86 -35.94 -12.59
N VAL A 751 -8.26 -34.78 -12.32
CA VAL A 751 -7.72 -34.41 -11.00
C VAL A 751 -8.72 -33.51 -10.28
N THR A 752 -9.18 -33.93 -9.10
CA THR A 752 -10.17 -33.15 -8.34
C THR A 752 -9.49 -32.09 -7.48
N VAL A 753 -9.91 -30.83 -7.62
CA VAL A 753 -9.39 -29.71 -6.83
C VAL A 753 -10.35 -29.40 -5.67
N TYR A 754 -9.79 -29.20 -4.49
CA TYR A 754 -10.47 -28.80 -3.26
C TYR A 754 -9.84 -27.53 -2.70
N MET A 755 -10.62 -26.73 -1.96
CA MET A 755 -10.11 -25.58 -1.21
C MET A 755 -10.22 -25.84 0.28
N ALA A 756 -9.25 -25.38 1.06
CA ALA A 756 -9.26 -25.48 2.50
C ALA A 756 -8.85 -24.16 3.17
N GLY A 757 -9.38 -23.90 4.36
CA GLY A 757 -8.94 -22.81 5.22
C GLY A 757 -9.38 -21.41 4.79
N CYS A 758 -10.37 -21.27 3.91
CA CYS A 758 -10.85 -19.95 3.48
C CYS A 758 -11.45 -19.16 4.65
N GLN A 759 -11.03 -17.90 4.81
CA GLN A 759 -11.71 -16.97 5.71
C GLN A 759 -13.11 -16.64 5.20
N MET A 760 -14.03 -16.33 6.11
CA MET A 760 -15.43 -16.05 5.76
C MET A 760 -15.58 -14.91 4.73
N SER A 761 -14.79 -13.84 4.85
CA SER A 761 -14.77 -12.72 3.89
C SER A 761 -14.40 -13.17 2.47
N VAL A 762 -13.53 -14.16 2.33
CA VAL A 762 -13.12 -14.70 1.03
C VAL A 762 -14.21 -15.58 0.44
N VAL A 763 -14.88 -16.39 1.27
CA VAL A 763 -16.03 -17.21 0.84
C VAL A 763 -17.17 -16.32 0.33
N GLU A 764 -17.49 -15.24 1.04
CA GLU A 764 -18.46 -14.23 0.58
C GLU A 764 -18.08 -13.62 -0.77
N GLN A 765 -16.81 -13.28 -0.96
CA GLN A 765 -16.31 -12.76 -2.23
C GLN A 765 -16.39 -13.78 -3.37
N LEU A 766 -16.13 -15.07 -3.08
CA LEU A 766 -16.30 -16.16 -4.05
C LEU A 766 -17.77 -16.35 -4.45
N GLU A 767 -18.69 -16.27 -3.49
CA GLU A 767 -20.14 -16.33 -3.74
C GLU A 767 -20.61 -15.16 -4.62
N LEU A 768 -20.28 -13.93 -4.22
CA LEU A 768 -20.62 -12.72 -4.97
C LEU A 768 -19.97 -12.68 -6.36
N GLY A 769 -18.77 -13.24 -6.49
CA GLY A 769 -18.05 -13.39 -7.76
C GLY A 769 -18.55 -14.55 -8.63
N GLY A 770 -19.59 -15.28 -8.20
CA GLY A 770 -20.16 -16.42 -8.93
C GLY A 770 -19.18 -17.57 -9.13
N PHE A 771 -18.26 -17.78 -8.19
CA PHE A 771 -17.31 -18.89 -8.23
C PHE A 771 -18.03 -20.24 -8.14
N PHE A 772 -18.97 -20.35 -7.20
CA PHE A 772 -19.79 -21.54 -7.01
C PHE A 772 -20.84 -21.63 -8.12
N SER A 773 -20.92 -22.81 -8.74
CA SER A 773 -21.83 -23.11 -9.85
C SER A 773 -22.20 -24.60 -9.80
N GLU A 774 -23.01 -25.08 -10.74
CA GLU A 774 -23.35 -26.52 -10.82
C GLU A 774 -22.11 -27.42 -10.93
N SER A 775 -21.00 -26.93 -11.51
CA SER A 775 -19.75 -27.69 -11.64
C SER A 775 -18.82 -27.60 -10.42
N ILE A 776 -18.87 -26.49 -9.69
CA ILE A 776 -18.06 -26.23 -8.49
C ILE A 776 -19.00 -25.93 -7.33
N THR A 777 -19.33 -26.99 -6.57
CA THR A 777 -20.20 -26.90 -5.40
C THR A 777 -19.43 -26.51 -4.14
N LYS A 778 -20.14 -26.01 -3.12
CA LYS A 778 -19.57 -25.74 -1.79
C LYS A 778 -19.04 -26.99 -1.09
N GLY A 779 -19.47 -28.19 -1.49
CA GLY A 779 -18.87 -29.45 -1.04
C GLY A 779 -17.40 -29.66 -1.44
N ARG A 780 -16.82 -28.77 -2.26
CA ARG A 780 -15.37 -28.76 -2.55
C ARG A 780 -14.57 -27.81 -1.64
N LEU A 781 -15.21 -27.20 -0.65
CA LEU A 781 -14.60 -26.28 0.30
C LEU A 781 -14.65 -26.87 1.71
N PHE A 782 -13.53 -26.82 2.41
CA PHE A 782 -13.38 -27.34 3.77
C PHE A 782 -12.84 -26.27 4.72
N ALA A 783 -13.29 -26.32 5.98
CA ALA A 783 -12.80 -25.42 7.02
C ALA A 783 -11.31 -25.67 7.35
N THR A 784 -10.84 -26.91 7.28
CA THR A 784 -9.45 -27.29 7.55
C THR A 784 -8.84 -28.14 6.44
N VAL A 785 -7.52 -28.08 6.29
CA VAL A 785 -6.77 -28.96 5.38
C VAL A 785 -6.94 -30.43 5.77
N HIS A 786 -7.02 -30.72 7.08
CA HIS A 786 -7.18 -32.09 7.56
C HIS A 786 -8.52 -32.71 7.13
N ASP A 787 -9.62 -31.96 7.27
CA ASP A 787 -10.96 -32.40 6.81
C ASP A 787 -10.95 -32.69 5.30
N ALA A 788 -10.31 -31.83 4.51
CA ALA A 788 -10.18 -32.02 3.07
C ALA A 788 -9.38 -33.29 2.73
N VAL A 789 -8.27 -33.56 3.43
CA VAL A 789 -7.45 -34.76 3.24
C VAL A 789 -8.25 -36.02 3.60
N LEU A 790 -8.93 -36.04 4.75
CA LEU A 790 -9.76 -37.17 5.17
C LEU A 790 -10.89 -37.45 4.17
N HIS A 791 -11.52 -36.39 3.65
CA HIS A 791 -12.54 -36.52 2.60
C HIS A 791 -11.96 -37.15 1.33
N CYS A 792 -10.79 -36.69 0.88
CA CYS A 792 -10.11 -37.25 -0.29
C CYS A 792 -9.75 -38.74 -0.12
N LEU A 793 -9.29 -39.12 1.07
CA LEU A 793 -8.95 -40.50 1.39
C LEU A 793 -10.21 -41.40 1.49
N GLY A 794 -11.32 -40.88 2.03
CA GLY A 794 -12.57 -41.63 2.16
C GLY A 794 -13.31 -41.87 0.84
N HIS A 795 -13.16 -40.99 -0.15
CA HIS A 795 -13.92 -41.06 -1.41
C HIS A 795 -13.43 -42.16 -2.38
N GLN A 796 -12.23 -42.73 -2.17
CA GLN A 796 -11.67 -43.73 -3.08
C GLN A 796 -11.99 -45.19 -2.74
N GLY A 797 -12.68 -45.50 -1.64
CA GLY A 797 -12.91 -46.91 -1.27
C GLY A 797 -11.60 -47.70 -1.12
N THR A 798 -10.46 -47.02 -0.95
CA THR A 798 -9.38 -47.57 -0.18
C THR A 798 -10.01 -47.91 1.15
N SER A 799 -10.08 -49.21 1.46
CA SER A 799 -10.18 -49.65 2.84
C SER A 799 -9.33 -48.66 3.64
N THR A 800 -9.94 -47.99 4.63
CA THR A 800 -9.19 -47.57 5.82
C THR A 800 -8.10 -48.63 6.00
N PRO A 801 -6.80 -48.32 5.95
CA PRO A 801 -5.80 -49.36 6.06
C PRO A 801 -6.11 -50.07 7.36
N SER A 802 -6.68 -51.27 7.24
CA SER A 802 -6.69 -52.25 8.28
C SER A 802 -5.22 -52.65 8.34
N TYR A 803 -4.46 -51.84 9.09
CA TYR A 803 -3.20 -52.28 9.63
C TYR A 803 -3.56 -53.51 10.45
N GLU A 804 -3.34 -54.70 9.88
CA GLU A 804 -3.22 -55.93 10.64
C GLU A 804 -1.99 -55.77 11.54
N TYR A 805 -2.20 -55.13 12.70
CA TYR A 805 -1.36 -55.29 13.86
C TYR A 805 -1.58 -56.72 14.35
N SER A 806 -0.71 -57.65 13.91
CA SER A 806 -0.43 -58.83 14.73
C SER A 806 0.41 -58.37 15.91
N LEU A 807 -0.24 -57.76 16.91
CA LEU A 807 0.19 -57.56 18.29
C LEU A 807 -0.99 -56.94 19.04
N GLU A 808 -1.49 -57.67 20.04
CA GLU A 808 -2.60 -57.27 20.93
C GLU A 808 -2.50 -55.80 21.37
N MET A 809 -3.46 -54.96 20.99
CA MET A 809 -3.60 -53.64 21.60
C MET A 809 -5.07 -53.21 21.68
N GLN A 810 -5.51 -53.04 22.93
CA GLN A 810 -6.84 -52.59 23.32
C GLN A 810 -7.16 -51.22 22.72
N CYS A 811 -8.40 -51.07 22.26
CA CYS A 811 -9.02 -49.83 21.83
C CYS A 811 -8.92 -48.76 22.94
N SER A 812 -7.93 -47.86 22.82
CA SER A 812 -7.77 -46.64 23.60
C SER A 812 -6.64 -45.84 22.97
N THR A 813 -6.92 -44.73 22.30
CA THR A 813 -5.92 -43.68 22.07
C THR A 813 -5.49 -43.13 23.43
N LYS A 814 -4.38 -43.66 23.93
CA LYS A 814 -3.62 -43.14 25.07
C LYS A 814 -2.22 -42.78 24.57
N LEU A 815 -1.77 -41.60 25.04
CA LEU A 815 -0.43 -41.02 24.91
C LEU A 815 0.71 -42.05 25.01
#